data_AF-A0A0C9T4Q8-F1
#
_entry.id   AF-A0A0C9T4Q8-F1
#
_cell.length_a   1.000
_cell.length_b   1.000
_cell.length_c   1.000
_cell.angle_alpha   90.00
_cell.angle_beta   90.00
_cell.angle_gamma   90.00
#
_symmetry.space_group_name_H-M   'P 1'
#
loop_
_entity.id
_entity.type
_entity.pdbx_description
1 polymer ?
#
loop_
_entity_poly.entity_id
_entity_poly.type
_entity_poly.pdbx_seq_one_letter_code
_entity_poly.pdbx_strand_id
1 'polypeptide(L)'
;MTRSAGVGGAAQREIIVDFRTTLLHTEERMKPLPFIHHHKAHLIIIWTDTVELDDQWPSGPLSEESARLKNCAFHPATCEDIESEDEDHDIRIGDICSDHSLQIDRIPSNSLYIEVIDHPHSGGLTTTIIPIASQIGSDKPVKSSVPEAYQIPVRGKPWAPFRTREDFEFAELAVTEGFNSCCIQKTLDGVNGCWARKSRLTIIDTNNLKESLAAARKFVTQFKDGEVTHEFQGKPYTFHFKYRDPWEWLVDLVTDPTLADSIMWYPIEKYLHHGSKIMRIYGEVNTGKQWWEIQNHLPHEHGAPHCFLPLHLWLDKGKVSRTMNMHPIVLRPAFLPAEIRNALRNCGGTFIGLMPIVGNPNDTIENEDDTPTSVELAQFKREVYHKVTHVIFRSLRKRSHHGDTLSCGDKIMRVIYPAFLIHSVDGEEGCSTCGTRGAQAKHPCPKCLAEKTTLSMLSKHFTPRVQEVIIDIFRKAKKLGSSSRMALLRDSGLHFVKNTFWKINNSSPYDTYSYDLLHAFDAGEWGKHLWPLVLKVLKNDRNRISRSMHRIPRWRGLIHFNVAGEIDFTDGNSFQDILKLLPPGALLVHCIRIYTILRSIAGLRVVTDEHIRAYRQFLAKYEKWCKKVTKEHGKKFNYPKHHNLIHLSEDIDNKGCTENYSTRPGEGFQQEVQQAYEQTNFKNTESQITHIDENQEAIACIQMFVDLHDEELSKAMSAEDLTDGNEPPPRPVRCQDNYAIGSPLIKITIDILENTKGNLPPYRSFRSKLHEFLESELDEDSCPRGFLTITPYQCLYLTYMSLEDWREKRDILRCNPSFHNRPQYDCVVINTNPITFARLEFIFTCEDASKRQCDIALVQTLKDSPWQPRTKWEGCRILEDNSYRFILLKYLIVGAI
;
A
#
# COMPACT_ATOMS: atom_id res chain seq x y z
N MET A 1 -12.36 60.64 11.54
CA MET A 1 -11.28 60.69 12.54
C MET A 1 -10.89 59.28 12.89
N THR A 2 -9.67 58.94 12.50
CA THR A 2 -8.95 57.67 12.68
C THR A 2 -8.67 57.38 14.15
N ARG A 3 -8.92 56.14 14.59
CA ARG A 3 -8.18 55.50 15.68
C ARG A 3 -7.84 54.07 15.29
N SER A 4 -6.54 53.86 15.05
CA SER A 4 -5.87 52.58 14.95
C SER A 4 -5.90 51.87 16.31
N ALA A 5 -6.51 50.69 16.38
CA ALA A 5 -6.27 49.74 17.46
C ALA A 5 -5.32 48.67 16.92
N GLY A 6 -4.12 48.60 17.51
CA GLY A 6 -3.10 47.63 17.15
C GLY A 6 -3.58 46.20 17.40
N VAL A 7 -3.44 45.36 16.39
CA VAL A 7 -3.59 43.91 16.52
C VAL A 7 -2.32 43.40 17.20
N GLY A 8 -2.40 43.17 18.51
CA GLY A 8 -1.39 42.41 19.23
C GLY A 8 -1.39 40.97 18.71
N GLY A 9 -0.24 40.51 18.22
CA GLY A 9 -0.06 39.14 17.74
C GLY A 9 -0.26 38.14 18.89
N ALA A 10 -1.32 37.35 18.82
CA ALA A 10 -1.43 36.15 19.62
C ALA A 10 -0.36 35.16 19.13
N ALA A 11 0.51 34.70 20.04
CA ALA A 11 1.49 33.67 19.74
C ALA A 11 0.78 32.42 19.19
N GLN A 12 1.13 32.01 17.97
CA GLN A 12 0.68 30.76 17.37
C GLN A 12 1.22 29.60 18.21
N ARG A 13 0.32 28.74 18.71
CA ARG A 13 0.66 27.56 19.52
C ARG A 13 0.43 26.30 18.70
N GLU A 14 1.49 25.78 18.13
CA GLU A 14 1.41 24.52 17.38
C GLU A 14 1.43 23.33 18.35
N ILE A 15 0.95 22.17 17.92
CA ILE A 15 0.83 20.99 18.78
C ILE A 15 1.34 19.79 17.98
N ILE A 16 2.63 19.45 18.07
CA ILE A 16 3.20 18.31 17.35
C ILE A 16 2.99 17.00 18.12
N VAL A 17 2.04 16.15 17.68
CA VAL A 17 1.79 14.85 18.31
C VAL A 17 2.68 13.77 17.69
N ASP A 18 3.75 13.40 18.42
CA ASP A 18 4.65 12.30 18.08
C ASP A 18 3.97 10.94 18.32
N PHE A 19 3.66 10.19 17.25
CA PHE A 19 3.24 8.80 17.36
C PHE A 19 4.45 7.86 17.34
N ARG A 20 5.35 7.99 18.31
CA ARG A 20 6.24 6.87 18.61
C ARG A 20 5.39 5.70 19.10
N THR A 21 5.39 4.62 18.33
CA THR A 21 5.22 3.30 18.91
C THR A 21 6.41 3.11 19.84
N THR A 22 6.20 3.28 21.14
CA THR A 22 7.19 2.86 22.16
C THR A 22 7.22 1.34 22.16
N LEU A 23 7.83 0.75 21.14
CA LEU A 23 8.44 -0.57 21.26
C LEU A 23 9.90 -0.29 21.56
N LEU A 24 10.24 -0.46 22.85
CA LEU A 24 11.58 -0.44 23.47
C LEU A 24 12.02 0.89 24.10
N HIS A 25 12.13 0.86 25.43
CA HIS A 25 12.99 1.73 26.23
C HIS A 25 14.06 0.85 26.89
N THR A 26 15.31 1.27 26.82
CA THR A 26 16.24 1.32 27.96
C THR A 26 17.39 2.25 27.59
N GLU A 27 17.75 3.08 28.57
CA GLU A 27 18.82 4.06 28.51
C GLU A 27 20.19 3.35 28.40
N GLU A 28 21.04 3.76 27.46
CA GLU A 28 22.49 3.65 27.64
C GLU A 28 23.23 4.71 26.83
N ARG A 29 24.22 5.34 27.48
CA ARG A 29 25.04 6.43 26.94
C ARG A 29 26.04 5.88 25.91
N MET A 30 26.04 6.38 24.67
CA MET A 30 27.22 6.38 23.80
C MET A 30 27.37 7.69 23.01
N LYS A 31 28.63 8.09 22.82
CA LYS A 31 29.14 9.22 22.01
C LYS A 31 29.03 8.92 20.50
N PRO A 32 29.26 9.90 19.59
CA PRO A 32 28.48 10.11 18.38
C PRO A 32 28.62 8.97 17.36
N LEU A 33 27.50 8.30 17.05
CA LEU A 33 27.33 7.46 15.88
C LEU A 33 26.03 7.89 15.17
N PRO A 34 25.99 7.94 13.82
CA PRO A 34 24.91 8.54 13.06
C PRO A 34 23.79 7.53 12.81
N PHE A 35 23.17 6.98 13.85
CA PHE A 35 22.05 6.06 13.67
C PHE A 35 21.01 6.25 14.78
N ILE A 36 19.90 6.91 14.46
CA ILE A 36 18.74 6.99 15.35
C ILE A 36 17.49 6.50 14.61
N HIS A 37 16.76 5.62 15.30
CA HIS A 37 15.66 4.85 14.77
C HIS A 37 14.38 5.69 14.57
N HIS A 38 13.86 5.80 13.33
CA HIS A 38 12.57 6.44 13.03
C HIS A 38 11.66 5.66 12.06
N HIS A 39 10.53 5.15 12.57
CA HIS A 39 9.39 4.77 11.73
C HIS A 39 8.68 6.03 11.21
N LYS A 40 8.23 6.01 9.95
CA LYS A 40 7.24 6.99 9.46
C LYS A 40 5.91 6.73 10.18
N ALA A 41 5.71 7.42 11.29
CA ALA A 41 4.36 7.71 11.76
C ALA A 41 3.95 9.04 11.15
N HIS A 42 2.81 9.08 10.46
CA HIS A 42 2.22 10.35 10.06
C HIS A 42 1.97 11.18 11.31
N LEU A 43 2.75 12.24 11.47
CA LEU A 43 2.69 13.23 12.53
C LEU A 43 1.36 13.97 12.41
N ILE A 44 0.59 14.06 13.50
CA ILE A 44 -0.66 14.81 13.54
C ILE A 44 -0.42 16.06 14.37
N ILE A 45 -0.67 17.23 13.80
CA ILE A 45 -0.76 18.46 14.56
C ILE A 45 -2.22 18.68 15.00
N ILE A 46 -2.49 18.67 16.31
CA ILE A 46 -3.84 18.94 16.84
C ILE A 46 -3.93 20.39 17.29
N TRP A 47 -4.53 21.29 16.51
CA TRP A 47 -4.76 22.65 17.00
C TRP A 47 -6.06 22.76 17.80
N THR A 48 -5.98 23.30 19.03
CA THR A 48 -7.15 23.80 19.75
C THR A 48 -7.00 25.30 19.98
N ASP A 49 -7.95 26.10 19.49
CA ASP A 49 -8.04 27.53 19.82
C ASP A 49 -8.29 27.73 21.33
N THR A 50 -7.42 28.52 21.97
CA THR A 50 -7.73 29.41 23.10
C THR A 50 -8.49 30.64 22.52
N VAL A 51 -9.56 31.25 23.05
CA VAL A 51 -9.97 31.64 24.42
C VAL A 51 -11.45 32.07 24.38
N GLU A 52 -12.26 31.78 25.41
CA GLU A 52 -13.10 32.77 26.13
C GLU A 52 -13.59 32.14 27.46
N LEU A 53 -13.35 32.86 28.55
CA LEU A 53 -13.89 32.60 29.87
C LEU A 53 -15.38 32.95 29.83
N ASP A 54 -16.24 31.96 29.96
CA ASP A 54 -17.58 32.17 30.50
C ASP A 54 -17.72 31.30 31.75
N ASP A 55 -17.58 31.98 32.89
CA ASP A 55 -18.00 31.51 34.19
C ASP A 55 -19.52 31.29 34.15
N GLN A 56 -19.97 30.03 34.13
CA GLN A 56 -21.22 29.58 34.76
C GLN A 56 -21.46 28.08 34.55
N TRP A 57 -21.08 27.25 35.53
CA TRP A 57 -21.93 26.15 36.00
C TRP A 57 -21.53 25.79 37.45
N PRO A 58 -22.47 25.45 38.35
CA PRO A 58 -22.27 25.56 39.78
C PRO A 58 -21.46 24.41 40.36
N SER A 59 -20.57 24.80 41.27
CA SER A 59 -19.88 23.94 42.23
C SER A 59 -20.89 23.23 43.16
N GLY A 60 -20.97 21.91 43.04
CA GLY A 60 -21.49 21.01 44.07
C GLY A 60 -20.34 20.15 44.62
N PRO A 61 -20.23 19.95 45.95
CA PRO A 61 -19.08 19.28 46.53
C PRO A 61 -19.17 17.77 46.33
N LEU A 62 -18.11 17.16 45.80
CA LEU A 62 -17.87 15.72 45.95
C LEU A 62 -16.98 15.53 47.16
N SER A 63 -17.57 14.90 48.17
CA SER A 63 -17.01 14.52 49.46
C SER A 63 -15.78 13.62 49.33
N GLU A 64 -14.82 13.87 50.20
CA GLU A 64 -13.65 13.07 50.50
C GLU A 64 -14.01 11.63 50.89
N GLU A 65 -13.38 10.64 50.26
CA GLU A 65 -13.10 9.37 50.92
C GLU A 65 -11.89 8.69 50.29
N SER A 66 -11.11 8.02 51.14
CA SER A 66 -9.91 7.23 50.84
C SER A 66 -8.56 7.96 50.79
N ALA A 67 -8.11 8.36 51.98
CA ALA A 67 -6.71 8.19 52.37
C ALA A 67 -6.66 7.39 53.68
N ARG A 68 -6.12 6.17 53.63
CA ARG A 68 -5.31 5.48 54.67
C ARG A 68 -5.37 3.96 54.49
N LEU A 69 -4.27 3.37 54.05
CA LEU A 69 -3.47 2.41 54.84
C LEU A 69 -2.34 1.84 53.97
N LYS A 70 -1.12 2.17 54.38
CA LYS A 70 0.12 1.53 53.96
C LYS A 70 0.41 0.34 54.89
N ASN A 71 1.16 -0.61 54.34
CA ASN A 71 1.98 -1.65 54.98
C ASN A 71 1.26 -2.87 55.59
N CYS A 72 1.48 -4.02 54.95
CA CYS A 72 2.13 -5.17 55.58
C CYS A 72 2.77 -6.06 54.51
N ALA A 73 4.07 -6.33 54.67
CA ALA A 73 4.81 -7.37 53.98
C ALA A 73 4.47 -8.73 54.61
N PHE A 74 4.54 -9.84 53.85
CA PHE A 74 5.00 -11.14 54.35
C PHE A 74 5.40 -12.09 53.20
N HIS A 75 6.35 -12.95 53.55
CA HIS A 75 7.25 -13.81 52.77
C HIS A 75 6.63 -14.94 51.91
N PRO A 76 7.45 -15.57 51.03
CA PRO A 76 7.06 -16.71 50.20
C PRO A 76 7.17 -18.02 50.98
N ALA A 77 6.26 -18.96 50.71
CA ALA A 77 6.35 -20.33 51.21
C ALA A 77 6.72 -21.28 50.06
N THR A 78 7.79 -22.01 50.31
CA THR A 78 8.33 -23.19 49.64
C THR A 78 7.33 -24.36 49.65
N CYS A 79 7.41 -25.24 48.64
CA CYS A 79 7.01 -26.63 48.79
C CYS A 79 7.97 -27.52 47.99
N GLU A 80 8.49 -28.52 48.68
CA GLU A 80 9.54 -29.47 48.31
C GLU A 80 9.02 -30.63 47.44
N ASP A 81 10.00 -31.33 46.89
CA ASP A 81 9.99 -32.50 46.02
C ASP A 81 9.32 -33.75 46.63
N ILE A 82 8.76 -34.61 45.75
CA ILE A 82 8.59 -36.06 45.97
C ILE A 82 8.88 -36.80 44.64
N GLU A 83 9.76 -37.79 44.73
CA GLU A 83 10.34 -38.67 43.69
C GLU A 83 9.46 -39.90 43.30
N SER A 84 9.74 -40.48 42.13
CA SER A 84 9.74 -41.91 41.69
C SER A 84 9.31 -42.04 40.20
N GLU A 85 10.20 -42.42 39.26
CA GLU A 85 10.57 -43.79 38.77
C GLU A 85 9.37 -44.49 38.07
N ASP A 86 9.36 -44.97 36.80
CA ASP A 86 10.39 -45.59 35.95
C ASP A 86 9.96 -45.72 34.45
N GLU A 87 10.99 -45.89 33.59
CA GLU A 87 11.13 -46.68 32.32
C GLU A 87 10.14 -46.53 31.14
N ASP A 88 10.49 -46.64 29.85
CA ASP A 88 11.71 -46.58 29.03
C ASP A 88 11.26 -46.76 27.55
N HIS A 89 11.97 -46.16 26.57
CA HIS A 89 12.23 -46.64 25.19
C HIS A 89 12.46 -45.53 24.14
N ASP A 90 13.75 -45.31 23.91
CA ASP A 90 14.40 -44.70 22.77
C ASP A 90 13.94 -45.23 21.39
N ILE A 91 13.65 -44.30 20.46
CA ILE A 91 13.98 -44.46 19.04
C ILE A 91 14.66 -43.18 18.55
N ARG A 92 15.94 -43.32 18.20
CA ARG A 92 16.82 -42.27 17.66
C ARG A 92 16.33 -41.76 16.31
N ILE A 93 16.16 -40.43 16.17
CA ILE A 93 16.26 -39.73 14.88
C ILE A 93 17.62 -39.03 14.89
N GLY A 94 18.51 -39.48 14.00
CA GLY A 94 19.89 -39.04 13.91
C GLY A 94 20.05 -37.59 13.42
N ASP A 95 21.10 -36.97 13.94
CA ASP A 95 21.61 -35.65 13.64
C ASP A 95 21.82 -35.39 12.14
N ILE A 96 21.18 -34.33 11.63
CA ILE A 96 21.68 -33.52 10.51
C ILE A 96 21.69 -32.07 11.00
N CYS A 97 22.67 -31.73 11.84
CA CYS A 97 22.96 -30.35 12.18
C CYS A 97 24.42 -30.23 12.62
N SER A 98 25.36 -30.12 11.67
CA SER A 98 26.74 -29.76 12.02
C SER A 98 27.52 -28.95 10.98
N ASP A 99 26.96 -28.56 9.83
CA ASP A 99 27.69 -27.74 8.83
C ASP A 99 27.19 -26.30 8.65
N HIS A 100 26.17 -25.85 9.39
CA HIS A 100 25.56 -24.51 9.21
C HIS A 100 26.22 -23.36 9.99
N SER A 101 27.25 -23.62 10.82
CA SER A 101 27.83 -22.60 11.72
C SER A 101 28.97 -21.74 11.12
N LEU A 102 29.56 -22.14 10.00
CA LEU A 102 30.87 -21.59 9.59
C LEU A 102 30.86 -20.18 8.97
N GLN A 103 29.70 -19.59 8.62
CA GLN A 103 29.63 -18.21 8.09
C GLN A 103 29.04 -17.16 9.05
N ILE A 104 28.29 -17.57 10.08
CA ILE A 104 27.61 -16.64 11.00
C ILE A 104 28.58 -16.10 12.07
N ASP A 105 29.62 -16.86 12.43
CA ASP A 105 30.59 -16.55 13.49
C ASP A 105 31.52 -15.34 13.22
N ARG A 106 31.41 -14.67 12.06
CA ARG A 106 32.23 -13.50 11.71
C ARG A 106 31.48 -12.16 11.77
N ILE A 107 30.21 -12.15 12.15
CA ILE A 107 29.39 -10.94 12.14
C ILE A 107 29.44 -10.25 13.53
N PRO A 108 29.80 -8.96 13.63
CA PRO A 108 29.87 -8.25 14.91
C PRO A 108 28.54 -8.28 15.68
N SER A 109 28.60 -8.36 17.01
CA SER A 109 27.41 -8.46 17.88
C SER A 109 26.39 -7.31 17.79
N ASN A 110 26.72 -6.21 17.08
CA ASN A 110 25.86 -5.04 16.87
C ASN A 110 25.46 -4.84 15.39
N SER A 111 25.65 -5.84 14.53
CA SER A 111 25.29 -5.73 13.11
C SER A 111 23.78 -5.75 12.88
N LEU A 112 23.30 -4.87 11.98
CA LEU A 112 21.95 -4.90 11.42
C LEU A 112 22.01 -5.47 10.01
N TYR A 113 21.33 -6.59 9.75
CA TYR A 113 21.31 -7.23 8.43
C TYR A 113 20.02 -8.02 8.20
N ILE A 114 19.74 -8.31 6.93
CA ILE A 114 18.66 -9.21 6.52
C ILE A 114 19.30 -10.52 6.07
N GLU A 115 18.88 -11.61 6.68
CA GLU A 115 19.16 -12.96 6.25
C GLU A 115 18.04 -13.42 5.31
N VAL A 116 18.39 -13.96 4.15
CA VAL A 116 17.44 -14.53 3.18
C VAL A 116 17.75 -16.02 3.01
N ILE A 117 16.76 -16.86 3.29
CA ILE A 117 16.84 -18.32 3.16
C ILE A 117 15.96 -18.72 1.98
N ASP A 118 16.58 -19.34 0.98
CA ASP A 118 15.86 -19.84 -0.19
C ASP A 118 15.19 -21.18 0.10
N HIS A 119 14.05 -21.43 -0.56
CA HIS A 119 13.40 -22.74 -0.47
C HIS A 119 14.32 -23.85 -1.00
N PRO A 120 14.39 -25.04 -0.37
CA PRO A 120 15.27 -26.13 -0.82
C PRO A 120 15.12 -26.50 -2.31
N HIS A 121 13.88 -26.43 -2.84
CA HIS A 121 13.57 -26.68 -4.25
C HIS A 121 14.25 -25.72 -5.24
N SER A 122 14.74 -24.56 -4.78
CA SER A 122 15.50 -23.62 -5.61
C SER A 122 16.90 -24.12 -5.94
N GLY A 123 17.42 -25.10 -5.19
CA GLY A 123 18.83 -25.51 -5.23
C GLY A 123 19.78 -24.56 -4.50
N GLY A 124 19.29 -23.42 -3.99
CA GLY A 124 20.04 -22.48 -3.16
C GLY A 124 20.20 -23.04 -1.75
N LEU A 125 21.33 -23.70 -1.48
CA LEU A 125 21.65 -24.24 -0.15
C LEU A 125 22.37 -23.22 0.76
N THR A 126 22.74 -22.05 0.22
CA THR A 126 23.47 -21.01 0.94
C THR A 126 22.57 -19.81 1.20
N THR A 127 22.40 -19.49 2.47
CA THR A 127 21.75 -18.26 2.93
C THR A 127 22.43 -17.01 2.36
N THR A 128 21.64 -16.05 1.90
CA THR A 128 22.14 -14.73 1.46
C THR A 128 22.04 -13.72 2.61
N ILE A 129 23.15 -13.04 2.91
CA ILE A 129 23.20 -11.96 3.91
C ILE A 129 23.22 -10.60 3.21
N ILE A 130 22.25 -9.75 3.54
CA ILE A 130 22.12 -8.38 3.04
C ILE A 130 22.41 -7.41 4.21
N PRO A 131 23.61 -6.81 4.28
CA PRO A 131 23.93 -5.86 5.33
C PRO A 131 23.08 -4.58 5.20
N ILE A 132 22.41 -4.16 6.28
CA ILE A 132 21.75 -2.85 6.35
C ILE A 132 22.79 -1.88 6.92
N ALA A 133 23.62 -1.35 6.02
CA ALA A 133 24.86 -0.62 6.23
C ALA A 133 25.13 -0.07 7.66
N SER A 134 26.09 -0.71 8.31
CA SER A 134 27.14 -0.05 9.08
C SER A 134 28.39 0.06 8.20
N GLN A 135 28.34 0.87 7.12
CA GLN A 135 29.53 1.23 6.34
C GLN A 135 29.43 2.67 5.82
N ILE A 136 29.86 3.62 6.64
CA ILE A 136 30.49 4.84 6.14
C ILE A 136 31.97 4.48 6.01
N GLY A 137 32.50 4.55 4.78
CA GLY A 137 33.92 4.38 4.50
C GLY A 137 34.35 2.98 4.08
N SER A 138 33.86 2.49 2.94
CA SER A 138 34.75 1.77 2.03
C SER A 138 34.30 1.99 0.59
N ASP A 139 35.11 2.75 -0.15
CA ASP A 139 35.06 2.77 -1.61
C ASP A 139 35.27 1.35 -2.11
N LYS A 140 34.18 0.70 -2.50
CA LYS A 140 34.12 -0.20 -3.66
C LYS A 140 32.63 -0.33 -4.02
N PRO A 141 32.23 0.03 -5.24
CA PRO A 141 30.91 -0.37 -5.70
C PRO A 141 30.86 -1.89 -5.61
N VAL A 142 29.94 -2.41 -4.79
CA VAL A 142 29.49 -3.78 -4.96
C VAL A 142 28.94 -3.81 -6.37
N LYS A 143 29.74 -4.33 -7.31
CA LYS A 143 29.21 -4.77 -8.59
C LYS A 143 28.12 -5.75 -8.20
N SER A 144 26.85 -5.35 -8.31
CA SER A 144 25.88 -6.35 -8.67
C SER A 144 26.46 -6.96 -9.93
N SER A 145 26.84 -8.23 -9.85
CA SER A 145 26.96 -9.02 -11.06
C SER A 145 25.54 -9.04 -11.61
N VAL A 146 25.17 -7.98 -12.34
CA VAL A 146 24.13 -8.04 -13.35
C VAL A 146 24.53 -9.26 -14.17
N PRO A 147 23.78 -10.37 -14.10
CA PRO A 147 24.02 -11.48 -15.00
C PRO A 147 24.04 -10.86 -16.39
N GLU A 148 25.10 -11.17 -17.14
CA GLU A 148 25.34 -10.69 -18.49
C GLU A 148 24.00 -10.64 -19.22
N ALA A 149 23.51 -9.41 -19.45
CA ALA A 149 22.13 -9.17 -19.89
C ALA A 149 21.88 -10.07 -21.09
N TYR A 150 20.86 -10.91 -20.99
CA TYR A 150 20.48 -11.80 -22.06
C TYR A 150 20.22 -10.93 -23.29
N GLN A 151 21.17 -10.91 -24.23
CA GLN A 151 21.01 -10.21 -25.49
C GLN A 151 19.86 -10.90 -26.20
N ILE A 152 18.68 -10.28 -26.19
CA ILE A 152 17.56 -10.77 -26.99
C ILE A 152 18.02 -10.55 -28.44
N PRO A 153 18.19 -11.59 -29.25
CA PRO A 153 18.44 -11.39 -30.65
C PRO A 153 17.12 -10.90 -31.24
N VAL A 154 16.86 -9.59 -31.21
CA VAL A 154 15.71 -8.99 -31.88
C VAL A 154 15.98 -9.10 -33.38
N ARG A 155 15.78 -10.30 -33.94
CA ARG A 155 15.73 -10.52 -35.38
C ARG A 155 14.37 -10.01 -35.87
N GLY A 156 14.24 -8.70 -35.98
CA GLY A 156 13.02 -8.04 -36.43
C GLY A 156 13.03 -6.54 -36.16
N LYS A 157 12.04 -5.83 -36.73
CA LYS A 157 11.71 -4.46 -36.32
C LYS A 157 10.94 -4.54 -35.01
N PRO A 158 11.33 -3.86 -33.90
CA PRO A 158 10.65 -4.00 -32.61
C PRO A 158 9.21 -3.48 -32.65
N TRP A 159 8.91 -2.52 -33.53
CA TRP A 159 7.56 -2.02 -33.81
C TRP A 159 6.75 -2.92 -34.76
N ALA A 160 7.20 -4.13 -35.08
CA ALA A 160 6.38 -5.07 -35.84
C ALA A 160 5.09 -5.38 -35.05
N PRO A 161 3.92 -5.52 -35.70
CA PRO A 161 3.71 -5.71 -37.15
C PRO A 161 3.54 -4.41 -37.94
N PHE A 162 3.72 -3.24 -37.32
CA PHE A 162 3.66 -1.96 -38.02
C PHE A 162 4.81 -1.84 -39.01
N ARG A 163 4.56 -1.20 -40.17
CA ARG A 163 5.53 -1.13 -41.26
C ARG A 163 6.72 -0.23 -40.88
N THR A 164 6.43 0.86 -40.18
CA THR A 164 7.38 1.87 -39.69
C THR A 164 7.17 2.11 -38.19
N ARG A 165 8.17 2.73 -37.54
CA ARG A 165 8.06 3.13 -36.12
C ARG A 165 7.00 4.22 -35.97
N GLU A 166 6.95 5.15 -36.92
CA GLU A 166 5.99 6.23 -36.96
C GLU A 166 4.55 5.71 -37.05
N ASP A 167 4.31 4.62 -37.80
CA ASP A 167 2.99 3.96 -37.84
C ASP A 167 2.58 3.39 -36.48
N PHE A 168 3.54 2.83 -35.74
CA PHE A 168 3.32 2.34 -34.39
C PHE A 168 3.06 3.48 -33.40
N GLU A 169 3.87 4.54 -33.40
CA GLU A 169 3.69 5.71 -32.54
C GLU A 169 2.34 6.41 -32.79
N PHE A 170 1.89 6.48 -34.05
CA PHE A 170 0.55 6.97 -34.37
C PHE A 170 -0.55 6.02 -33.87
N ALA A 171 -0.37 4.71 -34.02
CA ALA A 171 -1.32 3.72 -33.51
C ALA A 171 -1.40 3.74 -31.98
N GLU A 172 -0.26 3.87 -31.29
CA GLU A 172 -0.19 4.02 -29.83
C GLU A 172 -0.96 5.27 -29.40
N LEU A 173 -0.68 6.42 -30.03
CA LEU A 173 -1.39 7.66 -29.72
C LEU A 173 -2.91 7.51 -29.93
N ALA A 174 -3.32 6.94 -31.07
CA ALA A 174 -4.74 6.76 -31.37
C ALA A 174 -5.45 5.82 -30.39
N VAL A 175 -4.79 4.77 -29.93
CA VAL A 175 -5.33 3.79 -28.97
C VAL A 175 -5.33 4.34 -27.55
N THR A 176 -4.22 4.91 -27.09
CA THR A 176 -4.06 5.45 -25.73
C THR A 176 -4.96 6.65 -25.49
N GLU A 177 -5.11 7.54 -26.48
CA GLU A 177 -5.97 8.74 -26.38
C GLU A 177 -7.43 8.46 -26.80
N GLY A 178 -7.78 7.22 -27.16
CA GLY A 178 -9.16 6.81 -27.45
C GLY A 178 -9.77 7.50 -28.68
N PHE A 179 -9.01 7.67 -29.77
CA PHE A 179 -9.52 8.33 -30.97
C PHE A 179 -10.63 7.49 -31.64
N ASN A 180 -11.79 8.11 -31.87
CA ASN A 180 -12.82 7.48 -32.69
C ASN A 180 -12.42 7.45 -34.18
N SER A 181 -13.10 6.62 -34.98
CA SER A 181 -12.79 6.45 -36.42
C SER A 181 -12.86 7.76 -37.23
N CYS A 182 -13.71 8.71 -36.85
CA CYS A 182 -13.80 10.01 -37.53
C CYS A 182 -12.58 10.89 -37.22
N CYS A 183 -12.14 10.92 -35.96
CA CYS A 183 -10.93 11.61 -35.53
C CYS A 183 -9.68 11.02 -36.20
N ILE A 184 -9.57 9.68 -36.26
CA ILE A 184 -8.47 8.98 -36.94
C ILE A 184 -8.44 9.39 -38.41
N GLN A 185 -9.57 9.27 -39.13
CA GLN A 185 -9.63 9.60 -40.55
C GLN A 185 -9.26 11.05 -40.83
N LYS A 186 -9.82 12.01 -40.08
CA LYS A 186 -9.48 13.44 -40.24
C LYS A 186 -8.01 13.73 -40.00
N THR A 187 -7.40 13.07 -39.02
CA THR A 187 -5.98 13.25 -38.70
C THR A 187 -5.12 12.69 -39.82
N LEU A 188 -5.44 11.48 -40.32
CA LEU A 188 -4.74 10.86 -41.44
C LEU A 188 -4.90 11.68 -42.72
N ASP A 189 -6.09 12.18 -43.04
CA ASP A 189 -6.34 13.04 -44.21
C ASP A 189 -5.50 14.33 -44.15
N GLY A 190 -5.36 14.93 -42.95
CA GLY A 190 -4.53 16.11 -42.73
C GLY A 190 -3.04 15.82 -42.92
N VAL A 191 -2.53 14.78 -42.26
CA VAL A 191 -1.11 14.40 -42.27
C VAL A 191 -0.66 13.88 -43.64
N ASN A 192 -1.48 13.05 -44.30
CA ASN A 192 -1.23 12.57 -45.66
C ASN A 192 -1.52 13.65 -46.72
N GLY A 193 -2.21 14.73 -46.33
CA GLY A 193 -2.48 15.91 -47.13
C GLY A 193 -1.41 17.00 -46.97
N CYS A 194 -1.84 18.23 -46.67
CA CYS A 194 -0.95 19.39 -46.66
C CYS A 194 -0.28 19.67 -45.31
N TRP A 195 -0.68 19.01 -44.22
CA TRP A 195 -0.11 19.29 -42.89
C TRP A 195 1.36 18.85 -42.79
N ALA A 196 1.73 17.75 -43.45
CA ALA A 196 3.09 17.20 -43.39
C ALA A 196 3.57 16.68 -44.75
N ARG A 197 4.25 17.53 -45.53
CA ARG A 197 4.78 17.19 -46.87
C ARG A 197 5.82 16.07 -46.91
N LYS A 198 6.34 15.62 -45.77
CA LYS A 198 7.36 14.55 -45.64
C LYS A 198 6.99 13.55 -44.56
N SER A 199 5.70 13.28 -44.37
CA SER A 199 5.27 12.23 -43.43
C SER A 199 5.87 10.89 -43.81
N ARG A 200 6.28 10.10 -42.80
CA ARG A 200 6.74 8.72 -42.95
C ARG A 200 5.66 7.69 -42.63
N LEU A 201 4.48 8.15 -42.23
CA LEU A 201 3.32 7.29 -42.01
C LEU A 201 2.95 6.59 -43.32
N THR A 202 2.75 5.28 -43.21
CA THR A 202 2.26 4.44 -44.31
C THR A 202 0.80 4.06 -44.12
N ILE A 203 0.24 4.27 -42.92
CA ILE A 203 -1.19 4.18 -42.66
C ILE A 203 -1.92 5.32 -43.37
N ILE A 204 -2.70 4.97 -44.40
CA ILE A 204 -3.42 5.95 -45.23
C ILE A 204 -4.85 6.23 -44.76
N ASP A 205 -5.48 5.27 -44.09
CA ASP A 205 -6.86 5.36 -43.66
C ASP A 205 -7.13 4.54 -42.39
N THR A 206 -8.36 4.68 -41.87
CA THR A 206 -8.79 3.96 -40.67
C THR A 206 -8.78 2.44 -40.84
N ASN A 207 -8.96 1.91 -42.06
CA ASN A 207 -8.95 0.46 -42.29
C ASN A 207 -7.54 -0.11 -42.23
N ASN A 208 -6.54 0.61 -42.75
CA ASN A 208 -5.12 0.25 -42.68
C ASN A 208 -4.65 0.18 -41.21
N LEU A 209 -5.10 1.11 -40.37
CA LEU A 209 -4.84 1.07 -38.94
C LEU A 209 -5.50 -0.17 -38.29
N LYS A 210 -6.77 -0.45 -38.61
CA LYS A 210 -7.49 -1.63 -38.09
C LYS A 210 -6.82 -2.95 -38.48
N GLU A 211 -6.29 -3.06 -39.69
CA GLU A 211 -5.53 -4.23 -40.13
C GLU A 211 -4.22 -4.40 -39.35
N SER A 212 -3.49 -3.29 -39.13
CA SER A 212 -2.26 -3.29 -38.34
C SER A 212 -2.51 -3.68 -36.89
N LEU A 213 -3.58 -3.14 -36.28
CA LEU A 213 -4.02 -3.51 -34.93
C LEU A 213 -4.49 -4.97 -34.87
N ALA A 214 -5.18 -5.48 -35.88
CA ALA A 214 -5.59 -6.88 -35.94
C ALA A 214 -4.38 -7.83 -36.03
N ALA A 215 -3.30 -7.42 -36.68
CA ALA A 215 -2.03 -8.15 -36.65
C ALA A 215 -1.35 -8.03 -35.27
N ALA A 216 -1.36 -6.85 -34.66
CA ALA A 216 -0.75 -6.59 -33.35
C ALA A 216 -1.41 -7.43 -32.24
N ARG A 217 -2.73 -7.60 -32.27
CA ARG A 217 -3.47 -8.45 -31.34
C ARG A 217 -3.10 -9.93 -31.38
N LYS A 218 -2.27 -10.40 -32.32
CA LYS A 218 -1.76 -11.77 -32.33
C LYS A 218 -0.55 -11.96 -31.40
N PHE A 219 0.02 -10.88 -30.89
CA PHE A 219 1.13 -10.91 -29.93
C PHE A 219 0.65 -11.03 -28.47
N VAL A 220 -0.65 -10.97 -28.23
CA VAL A 220 -1.25 -11.09 -26.89
C VAL A 220 -2.34 -12.14 -26.89
N THR A 221 -2.63 -12.73 -25.73
CA THR A 221 -3.75 -13.65 -25.55
C THR A 221 -5.08 -13.01 -25.98
N GLN A 222 -5.79 -13.67 -26.90
CA GLN A 222 -7.04 -13.17 -27.47
C GLN A 222 -8.27 -13.61 -26.67
N PHE A 223 -9.35 -12.84 -26.77
CA PHE A 223 -10.63 -13.23 -26.18
C PHE A 223 -11.29 -14.39 -26.94
N LYS A 224 -11.90 -15.28 -26.16
CA LYS A 224 -12.73 -16.42 -26.59
C LYS A 224 -14.17 -16.19 -26.18
N ASP A 225 -15.10 -16.77 -26.92
CA ASP A 225 -16.51 -16.79 -26.55
C ASP A 225 -16.80 -17.91 -25.54
N GLY A 226 -17.61 -17.58 -24.54
CA GLY A 226 -18.11 -18.47 -23.52
C GLY A 226 -19.63 -18.38 -23.40
N GLU A 227 -20.25 -19.50 -23.03
CA GLU A 227 -21.68 -19.59 -22.82
C GLU A 227 -21.99 -20.51 -21.65
N VAL A 228 -22.98 -20.12 -20.84
CA VAL A 228 -23.50 -20.92 -19.74
C VAL A 228 -25.03 -20.86 -19.75
N THR A 229 -25.66 -22.03 -19.67
CA THR A 229 -27.11 -22.14 -19.41
C THR A 229 -27.39 -22.60 -17.97
N HIS A 230 -28.35 -21.95 -17.32
CA HIS A 230 -28.85 -22.33 -16.01
C HIS A 230 -30.38 -22.25 -15.97
N GLU A 231 -31.04 -23.25 -15.38
CA GLU A 231 -32.50 -23.28 -15.23
C GLU A 231 -32.93 -22.63 -13.92
N PHE A 232 -33.81 -21.64 -13.99
CA PHE A 232 -34.39 -20.98 -12.83
C PHE A 232 -35.91 -21.00 -12.95
N GLN A 233 -36.60 -21.55 -11.94
CA GLN A 233 -38.06 -21.69 -11.91
C GLN A 233 -38.65 -22.34 -13.18
N GLY A 234 -37.99 -23.39 -13.69
CA GLY A 234 -38.42 -24.12 -14.89
C GLY A 234 -38.09 -23.43 -16.23
N LYS A 235 -37.39 -22.28 -16.20
CA LYS A 235 -37.00 -21.53 -17.41
C LYS A 235 -35.48 -21.56 -17.60
N PRO A 236 -34.97 -21.90 -18.79
CA PRO A 236 -33.55 -21.83 -19.09
C PRO A 236 -33.13 -20.38 -19.34
N TYR A 237 -32.04 -19.95 -18.72
CA TYR A 237 -31.37 -18.68 -18.96
C TYR A 237 -29.97 -18.95 -19.49
N THR A 238 -29.67 -18.37 -20.65
CA THR A 238 -28.35 -18.46 -21.30
C THR A 238 -27.61 -17.14 -21.14
N PHE A 239 -26.37 -17.22 -20.68
CA PHE A 239 -25.46 -16.10 -20.50
C PHE A 239 -24.26 -16.27 -21.42
N HIS A 240 -24.08 -15.33 -22.34
CA HIS A 240 -22.91 -15.23 -23.19
C HIS A 240 -21.91 -14.26 -22.58
N PHE A 241 -20.62 -14.54 -22.71
CA PHE A 241 -19.54 -13.70 -22.22
C PHE A 241 -18.28 -13.95 -23.05
N LYS A 242 -17.36 -12.99 -23.02
CA LYS A 242 -16.02 -13.14 -23.60
C LYS A 242 -14.98 -13.26 -22.49
N TYR A 243 -13.97 -14.10 -22.72
CA TYR A 243 -12.86 -14.25 -21.77
C TYR A 243 -11.52 -14.57 -22.43
N ARG A 244 -10.41 -14.12 -21.85
CA ARG A 244 -9.06 -14.62 -22.15
C ARG A 244 -8.80 -15.92 -21.39
N ASP A 245 -8.16 -16.90 -22.01
CA ASP A 245 -7.79 -18.13 -21.30
C ASP A 245 -6.66 -17.85 -20.31
N PRO A 246 -6.86 -18.07 -18.99
CA PRO A 246 -5.84 -17.76 -17.99
C PRO A 246 -4.54 -18.55 -18.17
N TRP A 247 -4.59 -19.74 -18.77
CA TRP A 247 -3.37 -20.53 -19.01
C TRP A 247 -2.58 -19.99 -20.20
N GLU A 248 -3.24 -19.61 -21.28
CA GLU A 248 -2.55 -18.97 -22.42
C GLU A 248 -1.87 -17.68 -21.98
N TRP A 249 -2.57 -16.86 -21.20
CA TRP A 249 -2.00 -15.66 -20.58
C TRP A 249 -0.79 -15.97 -19.68
N LEU A 250 -0.85 -17.01 -18.85
CA LEU A 250 0.29 -17.40 -18.02
C LEU A 250 1.47 -17.88 -18.85
N VAL A 251 1.22 -18.63 -19.93
CA VAL A 251 2.26 -19.08 -20.86
C VAL A 251 2.94 -17.87 -21.49
N ASP A 252 2.18 -16.87 -21.96
CA ASP A 252 2.74 -15.64 -22.52
C ASP A 252 3.71 -14.98 -21.51
N LEU A 253 3.31 -14.84 -20.24
CA LEU A 253 4.14 -14.21 -19.20
C LEU A 253 5.41 -15.01 -18.85
N VAL A 254 5.30 -16.33 -18.63
CA VAL A 254 6.44 -17.13 -18.16
C VAL A 254 7.44 -17.47 -19.26
N THR A 255 7.01 -17.36 -20.52
CA THR A 255 7.87 -17.57 -21.70
C THR A 255 8.46 -16.26 -22.23
N ASP A 256 8.00 -15.11 -21.73
CA ASP A 256 8.57 -13.81 -22.06
C ASP A 256 10.00 -13.67 -21.50
N PRO A 257 11.02 -13.53 -22.36
CA PRO A 257 12.40 -13.36 -21.91
C PRO A 257 12.63 -12.03 -21.18
N THR A 258 11.79 -11.01 -21.41
CA THR A 258 11.91 -9.70 -20.76
C THR A 258 11.50 -9.74 -19.28
N LEU A 259 10.65 -10.70 -18.91
CA LEU A 259 10.19 -10.92 -17.53
C LEU A 259 11.03 -11.96 -16.79
N ALA A 260 11.89 -12.70 -17.49
CA ALA A 260 12.59 -13.86 -16.97
C ALA A 260 13.36 -13.57 -15.66
N ASP A 261 14.09 -12.45 -15.61
CA ASP A 261 14.89 -12.03 -14.45
C ASP A 261 14.03 -11.49 -13.30
N SER A 262 12.78 -11.14 -13.56
CA SER A 262 11.83 -10.61 -12.58
C SER A 262 10.92 -11.67 -11.97
N ILE A 263 10.84 -12.88 -12.55
CA ILE A 263 9.97 -13.95 -12.03
C ILE A 263 10.56 -14.53 -10.74
N MET A 264 9.78 -14.46 -9.67
CA MET A 264 10.05 -15.18 -8.42
C MET A 264 9.57 -16.62 -8.57
N TRP A 265 10.48 -17.53 -8.89
CA TRP A 265 10.16 -18.95 -9.09
C TRP A 265 9.89 -19.72 -7.79
N TYR A 266 10.45 -19.25 -6.67
CA TYR A 266 10.42 -19.94 -5.38
C TYR A 266 10.09 -18.99 -4.23
N PRO A 267 9.47 -19.50 -3.16
CA PRO A 267 9.31 -18.76 -1.92
C PRO A 267 10.65 -18.63 -1.20
N ILE A 268 10.75 -17.64 -0.33
CA ILE A 268 11.93 -17.33 0.47
C ILE A 268 11.52 -16.95 1.89
N GLU A 269 12.43 -17.11 2.82
CA GLU A 269 12.29 -16.62 4.19
C GLU A 269 13.22 -15.44 4.40
N LYS A 270 12.76 -14.40 5.09
CA LYS A 270 13.59 -13.21 5.39
C LYS A 270 13.61 -12.94 6.88
N TYR A 271 14.79 -12.78 7.46
CA TYR A 271 14.94 -12.48 8.89
C TYR A 271 15.73 -11.20 9.10
N LEU A 272 15.17 -10.27 9.87
CA LEU A 272 15.91 -9.12 10.36
C LEU A 272 16.71 -9.50 11.59
N HIS A 273 18.03 -9.36 11.51
CA HIS A 273 18.94 -9.51 12.63
C HIS A 273 19.34 -8.14 13.16
N HIS A 274 19.08 -7.89 14.43
CA HIS A 274 19.50 -6.69 15.14
C HIS A 274 20.11 -7.09 16.49
N GLY A 275 21.44 -7.20 16.52
CA GLY A 275 22.15 -7.78 17.66
C GLY A 275 21.68 -9.21 17.92
N SER A 276 21.23 -9.51 19.15
CA SER A 276 20.72 -10.84 19.51
C SER A 276 19.28 -11.10 19.07
N LYS A 277 18.62 -10.12 18.45
CA LYS A 277 17.20 -10.18 18.12
C LYS A 277 17.01 -10.57 16.66
N ILE A 278 16.24 -11.64 16.44
CA ILE A 278 15.91 -12.16 15.12
C ILE A 278 14.38 -12.06 14.94
N MET A 279 13.94 -11.50 13.82
CA MET A 279 12.51 -11.32 13.52
C MET A 279 12.20 -11.74 12.09
N ARG A 280 11.18 -12.56 11.87
CA ARG A 280 10.70 -12.86 10.51
C ARG A 280 10.12 -11.59 9.88
N ILE A 281 10.44 -11.38 8.61
CA ILE A 281 9.93 -10.34 7.74
C ILE A 281 8.90 -10.95 6.75
N TYR A 282 7.77 -10.25 6.59
CA TYR A 282 6.74 -10.47 5.59
C TYR A 282 6.63 -9.21 4.72
N GLY A 283 6.96 -9.33 3.44
CA GLY A 283 6.91 -8.24 2.46
C GLY A 283 6.16 -8.68 1.22
N GLU A 284 6.85 -9.36 0.31
CA GLU A 284 6.27 -9.89 -0.94
C GLU A 284 5.49 -11.19 -0.75
N VAL A 285 4.71 -11.57 -1.76
CA VAL A 285 3.93 -12.82 -1.75
C VAL A 285 4.82 -14.04 -1.52
N ASN A 286 6.02 -14.05 -2.09
CA ASN A 286 7.00 -15.13 -1.94
C ASN A 286 7.62 -15.24 -0.54
N THR A 287 7.40 -14.25 0.33
CA THR A 287 7.82 -14.32 1.74
C THR A 287 6.76 -14.95 2.67
N GLY A 288 5.54 -15.10 2.16
CA GLY A 288 4.40 -15.65 2.90
C GLY A 288 4.49 -17.17 3.07
N LYS A 289 4.02 -17.65 4.22
CA LYS A 289 4.07 -19.07 4.59
C LYS A 289 3.34 -19.96 3.60
N GLN A 290 2.22 -19.51 3.04
CA GLN A 290 1.38 -20.38 2.21
C GLN A 290 2.08 -20.81 0.91
N TRP A 291 2.88 -19.95 0.28
CA TRP A 291 3.66 -20.35 -0.90
C TRP A 291 4.71 -21.38 -0.49
N TRP A 292 5.45 -21.16 0.60
CA TRP A 292 6.41 -22.12 1.15
C TRP A 292 5.78 -23.50 1.36
N GLU A 293 4.64 -23.56 2.06
CA GLU A 293 3.95 -24.82 2.32
C GLU A 293 3.47 -25.50 1.04
N ILE A 294 2.91 -24.77 0.08
CA ILE A 294 2.51 -25.36 -1.21
C ILE A 294 3.72 -25.93 -1.95
N GLN A 295 4.84 -25.22 -1.94
CA GLN A 295 6.06 -25.61 -2.62
C GLN A 295 6.68 -26.89 -2.00
N ASN A 296 6.61 -27.07 -0.68
CA ASN A 296 7.00 -28.31 0.02
C ASN A 296 6.24 -29.56 -0.45
N HIS A 297 4.98 -29.40 -0.87
CA HIS A 297 4.13 -30.52 -1.30
C HIS A 297 4.28 -30.83 -2.80
N LEU A 298 5.07 -30.06 -3.55
CA LEU A 298 5.38 -30.37 -4.94
C LEU A 298 6.47 -31.44 -5.05
N PRO A 299 6.55 -32.19 -6.15
CA PRO A 299 7.62 -33.15 -6.36
C PRO A 299 9.01 -32.50 -6.31
N HIS A 300 9.97 -33.21 -5.69
CA HIS A 300 11.38 -32.81 -5.57
C HIS A 300 12.33 -33.82 -6.26
N GLU A 301 11.79 -34.69 -7.10
CA GLU A 301 12.56 -35.76 -7.76
C GLU A 301 13.51 -35.20 -8.83
N HIS A 302 14.50 -36.02 -9.22
CA HIS A 302 15.48 -35.64 -10.26
C HIS A 302 14.76 -35.43 -11.61
N GLY A 303 14.77 -34.19 -12.10
CA GLY A 303 14.06 -33.82 -13.32
C GLY A 303 13.99 -32.31 -13.54
N ALA A 304 13.01 -31.85 -14.32
CA ALA A 304 12.74 -30.43 -14.48
C ALA A 304 12.24 -29.82 -13.16
N PRO A 305 12.67 -28.61 -12.75
CA PRO A 305 12.23 -28.03 -11.49
C PRO A 305 10.72 -27.81 -11.45
N HIS A 306 10.10 -28.13 -10.32
CA HIS A 306 8.67 -27.96 -10.07
C HIS A 306 8.42 -26.64 -9.34
N CYS A 307 7.61 -25.75 -9.92
CA CYS A 307 7.37 -24.41 -9.39
C CYS A 307 5.87 -24.12 -9.23
N PHE A 308 5.50 -23.64 -8.06
CA PHE A 308 4.18 -23.06 -7.82
C PHE A 308 4.09 -21.64 -8.38
N LEU A 309 3.02 -21.34 -9.14
CA LEU A 309 2.74 -19.98 -9.61
C LEU A 309 1.46 -19.44 -8.96
N PRO A 310 1.58 -18.59 -7.93
CA PRO A 310 0.42 -17.96 -7.31
C PRO A 310 -0.25 -16.96 -8.23
N LEU A 311 -1.58 -16.99 -8.24
CA LEU A 311 -2.45 -16.06 -8.97
C LEU A 311 -3.22 -15.17 -8.01
N HIS A 312 -3.39 -13.93 -8.43
CA HIS A 312 -4.22 -12.93 -7.76
C HIS A 312 -5.46 -12.65 -8.61
N LEU A 313 -6.63 -12.94 -8.05
CA LEU A 313 -7.94 -12.65 -8.63
C LEU A 313 -8.50 -11.36 -8.01
N TRP A 314 -8.79 -10.38 -8.86
CA TRP A 314 -9.63 -9.25 -8.52
C TRP A 314 -10.90 -9.28 -9.37
N LEU A 315 -12.03 -9.03 -8.73
CA LEU A 315 -13.34 -9.10 -9.35
C LEU A 315 -14.28 -8.23 -8.53
N ASP A 316 -14.89 -7.24 -9.17
CA ASP A 316 -15.78 -6.28 -8.53
C ASP A 316 -16.80 -5.72 -9.52
N LYS A 317 -17.98 -5.36 -9.02
CA LYS A 317 -19.08 -4.81 -9.81
C LYS A 317 -19.16 -3.30 -9.61
N GLY A 318 -18.65 -2.55 -10.59
CA GLY A 318 -18.66 -1.09 -10.58
C GLY A 318 -19.65 -0.46 -11.56
N LYS A 319 -20.00 0.81 -11.29
CA LYS A 319 -20.71 1.67 -12.25
C LYS A 319 -19.74 2.13 -13.33
N VAL A 320 -20.12 1.96 -14.60
CA VAL A 320 -19.40 2.55 -15.75
C VAL A 320 -20.17 3.71 -16.38
N SER A 321 -21.43 3.90 -15.99
CA SER A 321 -22.21 5.09 -16.29
C SER A 321 -23.31 5.27 -15.24
N ARG A 322 -24.16 6.30 -15.41
CA ARG A 322 -25.30 6.54 -14.51
C ARG A 322 -26.29 5.36 -14.45
N THR A 323 -26.39 4.58 -15.52
CA THR A 323 -27.41 3.52 -15.68
C THR A 323 -26.82 2.13 -15.93
N MET A 324 -25.50 2.01 -16.11
CA MET A 324 -24.85 0.75 -16.47
C MET A 324 -23.78 0.38 -15.44
N ASN A 325 -23.86 -0.87 -14.99
CA ASN A 325 -22.81 -1.51 -14.21
C ASN A 325 -22.06 -2.50 -15.10
N MET A 326 -20.78 -2.71 -14.79
CA MET A 326 -19.98 -3.80 -15.35
C MET A 326 -19.26 -4.52 -14.23
N HIS A 327 -18.89 -5.77 -14.49
CA HIS A 327 -18.30 -6.65 -13.49
C HIS A 327 -17.01 -7.27 -14.04
N PRO A 328 -15.93 -6.49 -14.16
CA PRO A 328 -14.63 -6.96 -14.63
C PRO A 328 -14.04 -8.08 -13.78
N ILE A 329 -13.32 -8.97 -14.47
CA ILE A 329 -12.48 -10.03 -13.90
C ILE A 329 -11.06 -9.72 -14.32
N VAL A 330 -10.17 -9.52 -13.35
CA VAL A 330 -8.75 -9.21 -13.58
C VAL A 330 -7.90 -10.24 -12.88
N LEU A 331 -6.87 -10.72 -13.58
CA LEU A 331 -5.85 -11.58 -12.99
C LEU A 331 -4.50 -10.88 -12.94
N ARG A 332 -3.77 -11.12 -11.86
CA ARG A 332 -2.43 -10.60 -11.63
C ARG A 332 -1.45 -11.74 -11.35
N PRO A 333 -0.22 -11.68 -11.91
CA PRO A 333 0.80 -12.69 -11.69
C PRO A 333 1.47 -12.48 -10.33
N ALA A 334 0.99 -13.17 -9.29
CA ALA A 334 1.50 -12.98 -7.92
C ALA A 334 2.95 -13.48 -7.72
N PHE A 335 3.54 -14.09 -8.76
CA PHE A 335 4.95 -14.46 -8.86
C PHE A 335 5.86 -13.35 -9.41
N LEU A 336 5.31 -12.21 -9.84
CA LEU A 336 6.09 -11.01 -10.16
C LEU A 336 6.10 -10.03 -8.98
N PRO A 337 7.18 -9.26 -8.73
CA PRO A 337 7.22 -8.21 -7.71
C PRO A 337 6.05 -7.23 -7.81
N ALA A 338 5.60 -6.68 -6.69
CA ALA A 338 4.48 -5.75 -6.60
C ALA A 338 4.69 -4.52 -7.50
N GLU A 339 5.92 -4.06 -7.67
CA GLU A 339 6.25 -2.93 -8.54
C GLU A 339 5.92 -3.20 -10.02
N ILE A 340 5.99 -4.46 -10.46
CA ILE A 340 5.64 -4.89 -11.83
C ILE A 340 4.17 -5.30 -11.88
N ARG A 341 3.74 -6.14 -10.93
CA ARG A 341 2.38 -6.70 -10.83
C ARG A 341 1.29 -5.65 -10.64
N ASN A 342 1.58 -4.51 -10.00
CA ASN A 342 0.63 -3.44 -9.74
C ASN A 342 0.88 -2.20 -10.62
N ALA A 343 1.73 -2.31 -11.65
CA ALA A 343 1.97 -1.24 -12.61
C ALA A 343 0.70 -0.89 -13.41
N LEU A 344 0.69 0.28 -14.07
CA LEU A 344 -0.43 0.72 -14.92
C LEU A 344 -0.37 0.16 -16.36
N ARG A 345 0.69 -0.58 -16.71
CA ARG A 345 0.93 -1.15 -18.05
C ARG A 345 1.18 -2.65 -17.95
N ASN A 346 1.71 -3.28 -19.00
CA ASN A 346 1.97 -4.73 -19.08
C ASN A 346 2.43 -5.32 -17.74
N CYS A 347 1.85 -6.46 -17.39
CA CYS A 347 2.04 -7.19 -16.13
C CYS A 347 1.33 -6.61 -14.89
N GLY A 348 0.76 -5.40 -14.97
CA GLY A 348 -0.02 -4.69 -13.93
C GLY A 348 -1.39 -5.31 -13.53
N GLY A 349 -1.77 -6.36 -14.23
CA GLY A 349 -3.06 -7.04 -14.15
C GLY A 349 -3.74 -7.06 -15.50
N THR A 350 -4.14 -8.25 -15.96
CA THR A 350 -4.73 -8.43 -17.28
C THR A 350 -6.24 -8.61 -17.17
N PHE A 351 -6.97 -7.90 -18.02
CA PHE A 351 -8.40 -8.07 -18.18
C PHE A 351 -8.72 -9.47 -18.71
N ILE A 352 -9.35 -10.30 -17.88
CA ILE A 352 -9.73 -11.65 -18.28
C ILE A 352 -11.12 -11.66 -18.90
N GLY A 353 -12.03 -10.77 -18.51
CA GLY A 353 -13.35 -10.67 -19.10
C GLY A 353 -14.37 -10.02 -18.19
N LEU A 354 -15.65 -10.09 -18.58
CA LEU A 354 -16.77 -9.57 -17.82
C LEU A 354 -17.59 -10.72 -17.25
N MET A 355 -17.85 -10.68 -15.94
CA MET A 355 -18.86 -11.52 -15.30
C MET A 355 -20.26 -11.03 -15.73
N PRO A 356 -21.10 -11.89 -16.33
CA PRO A 356 -22.47 -11.52 -16.66
C PRO A 356 -23.24 -11.04 -15.43
N ILE A 357 -23.88 -9.88 -15.56
CA ILE A 357 -24.76 -9.35 -14.51
C ILE A 357 -26.10 -10.07 -14.62
N VAL A 358 -26.36 -10.94 -13.65
CA VAL A 358 -27.64 -11.65 -13.54
C VAL A 358 -28.70 -10.69 -13.00
N GLY A 359 -29.60 -10.25 -13.88
CA GLY A 359 -30.76 -9.43 -13.51
C GLY A 359 -31.71 -10.13 -12.55
N ASN A 360 -32.64 -9.39 -11.94
CA ASN A 360 -33.73 -10.00 -11.17
C ASN A 360 -34.79 -10.52 -12.15
N PRO A 361 -35.05 -11.84 -12.24
CA PRO A 361 -36.07 -12.36 -13.13
C PRO A 361 -37.50 -11.89 -12.78
N ASN A 362 -37.69 -11.39 -11.56
CA ASN A 362 -39.00 -11.08 -10.97
C ASN A 362 -39.23 -9.57 -10.68
N ASP A 363 -38.29 -8.67 -10.98
CA ASP A 363 -38.38 -7.19 -10.84
C ASP A 363 -38.92 -6.61 -9.51
N THR A 364 -39.07 -7.42 -8.45
CA THR A 364 -39.84 -7.05 -7.24
C THR A 364 -39.07 -7.19 -5.93
N ILE A 365 -37.83 -7.72 -5.96
CA ILE A 365 -37.02 -7.95 -4.75
C ILE A 365 -35.67 -7.25 -4.93
N GLU A 366 -35.52 -6.07 -4.31
CA GLU A 366 -34.25 -5.32 -4.32
C GLU A 366 -33.32 -5.70 -3.15
N ASN A 367 -33.85 -6.33 -2.09
CA ASN A 367 -33.09 -6.65 -0.88
C ASN A 367 -32.90 -8.17 -0.70
N GLU A 368 -31.64 -8.61 -0.56
CA GLU A 368 -31.32 -9.97 -0.11
C GLU A 368 -31.74 -10.12 1.37
N ASP A 369 -32.72 -10.98 1.65
CA ASP A 369 -33.20 -11.31 2.98
C ASP A 369 -33.30 -12.84 3.16
N ASP A 370 -33.67 -13.29 4.36
CA ASP A 370 -33.80 -14.72 4.66
C ASP A 370 -35.14 -15.33 4.17
N THR A 371 -35.91 -14.63 3.34
CA THR A 371 -37.12 -15.21 2.75
C THR A 371 -36.73 -16.29 1.73
N PRO A 372 -37.54 -17.35 1.57
CA PRO A 372 -37.24 -18.43 0.63
C PRO A 372 -36.97 -17.94 -0.80
N THR A 373 -37.78 -16.98 -1.29
CA THR A 373 -37.65 -16.41 -2.64
C THR A 373 -36.34 -15.65 -2.83
N SER A 374 -35.94 -14.86 -1.83
CA SER A 374 -34.69 -14.11 -1.87
C SER A 374 -33.47 -15.03 -1.82
N VAL A 375 -33.51 -16.07 -0.97
CA VAL A 375 -32.46 -17.10 -0.88
C VAL A 375 -32.33 -17.91 -2.17
N GLU A 376 -33.45 -18.25 -2.83
CA GLU A 376 -33.46 -18.95 -4.12
C GLU A 376 -32.82 -18.10 -5.22
N LEU A 377 -33.19 -16.81 -5.32
CA LEU A 377 -32.59 -15.87 -6.27
C LEU A 377 -31.09 -15.65 -6.00
N ALA A 378 -30.72 -15.48 -4.73
CA ALA A 378 -29.33 -15.34 -4.29
C ALA A 378 -28.50 -16.58 -4.64
N GLN A 379 -29.06 -17.78 -4.48
CA GLN A 379 -28.44 -19.03 -4.92
C GLN A 379 -28.28 -19.06 -6.44
N PHE A 380 -29.31 -18.73 -7.22
CA PHE A 380 -29.25 -18.70 -8.68
C PHE A 380 -28.12 -17.82 -9.21
N LYS A 381 -28.01 -16.58 -8.70
CA LYS A 381 -26.93 -15.65 -9.04
C LYS A 381 -25.54 -16.27 -8.79
N ARG A 382 -25.36 -16.90 -7.62
CA ARG A 382 -24.10 -17.55 -7.23
C ARG A 382 -23.83 -18.81 -8.05
N GLU A 383 -24.84 -19.59 -8.44
CA GLU A 383 -24.65 -20.73 -9.33
C GLU A 383 -24.23 -20.30 -10.74
N VAL A 384 -24.80 -19.23 -11.29
CA VAL A 384 -24.35 -18.64 -12.56
C VAL A 384 -22.91 -18.14 -12.42
N TYR A 385 -22.61 -17.39 -11.35
CA TYR A 385 -21.25 -16.92 -11.03
C TYR A 385 -20.23 -18.05 -11.05
N HIS A 386 -20.50 -19.14 -10.32
CA HIS A 386 -19.63 -20.31 -10.25
C HIS A 386 -19.57 -21.09 -11.57
N LYS A 387 -20.64 -21.11 -12.37
CA LYS A 387 -20.62 -21.73 -13.71
C LYS A 387 -19.81 -20.91 -14.72
N VAL A 388 -19.89 -19.58 -14.70
CA VAL A 388 -19.10 -18.70 -15.58
C VAL A 388 -17.62 -18.81 -15.25
N THR A 389 -17.24 -18.61 -13.98
CA THR A 389 -15.86 -18.84 -13.53
C THR A 389 -15.42 -20.30 -13.74
N HIS A 390 -16.34 -21.26 -13.80
CA HIS A 390 -16.03 -22.63 -14.17
C HIS A 390 -15.58 -22.80 -15.62
N VAL A 391 -16.11 -22.00 -16.54
CA VAL A 391 -15.67 -21.99 -17.93
C VAL A 391 -14.32 -21.26 -18.03
N ILE A 392 -14.24 -20.05 -17.48
CA ILE A 392 -13.05 -19.18 -17.58
C ILE A 392 -11.80 -19.87 -17.01
N PHE A 393 -11.88 -20.41 -15.79
CA PHE A 393 -10.71 -21.02 -15.12
C PHE A 393 -10.54 -22.51 -15.43
N ARG A 394 -11.15 -23.02 -16.51
CA ARG A 394 -11.12 -24.45 -16.86
C ARG A 394 -9.70 -24.95 -17.12
N SER A 395 -8.88 -24.16 -17.81
CA SER A 395 -7.52 -24.54 -18.23
C SER A 395 -6.57 -24.72 -17.06
N LEU A 396 -6.81 -24.05 -15.92
CA LEU A 396 -5.98 -24.15 -14.71
C LEU A 396 -6.19 -25.46 -13.94
N ARG A 397 -7.37 -26.07 -14.01
CA ARG A 397 -7.74 -27.21 -13.13
C ARG A 397 -6.73 -28.35 -13.18
N LYS A 398 -6.59 -29.00 -14.33
CA LYS A 398 -5.72 -30.19 -14.44
C LYS A 398 -4.27 -29.84 -14.08
N ARG A 399 -3.82 -28.64 -14.46
CA ARG A 399 -2.46 -28.14 -14.28
C ARG A 399 -2.13 -27.82 -12.82
N SER A 400 -3.10 -27.31 -12.05
CA SER A 400 -2.92 -27.12 -10.61
C SER A 400 -2.65 -28.43 -9.85
N HIS A 401 -3.10 -29.58 -10.37
CA HIS A 401 -2.88 -30.90 -9.75
C HIS A 401 -1.62 -31.61 -10.26
N HIS A 402 -1.37 -31.55 -11.57
CA HIS A 402 -0.33 -32.39 -12.20
C HIS A 402 0.87 -31.60 -12.74
N GLY A 403 0.77 -30.27 -12.76
CA GLY A 403 1.71 -29.41 -13.44
C GLY A 403 1.55 -29.42 -14.96
N ASP A 404 2.21 -28.49 -15.63
CA ASP A 404 2.45 -28.51 -17.08
C ASP A 404 3.88 -28.07 -17.37
N THR A 405 4.54 -28.69 -18.33
CA THR A 405 5.97 -28.45 -18.59
C THR A 405 6.15 -27.36 -19.65
N LEU A 406 6.90 -26.30 -19.32
CA LEU A 406 7.12 -25.15 -20.20
C LEU A 406 8.61 -24.82 -20.33
N SER A 407 9.01 -24.34 -21.50
CA SER A 407 10.31 -23.69 -21.72
C SER A 407 10.16 -22.21 -21.36
N CYS A 408 10.66 -21.81 -20.20
CA CYS A 408 10.52 -20.44 -19.71
C CYS A 408 11.41 -19.45 -20.46
N GLY A 409 11.18 -18.15 -20.26
CA GLY A 409 11.91 -17.06 -20.93
C GLY A 409 13.43 -17.07 -20.68
N ASP A 410 13.86 -17.63 -19.53
CA ASP A 410 15.27 -17.88 -19.18
C ASP A 410 15.86 -19.16 -19.81
N LYS A 411 15.12 -19.81 -20.72
CA LYS A 411 15.45 -21.08 -21.38
C LYS A 411 15.53 -22.29 -20.45
N ILE A 412 15.05 -22.18 -19.20
CA ILE A 412 14.97 -23.32 -18.28
C ILE A 412 13.60 -23.97 -18.44
N MET A 413 13.61 -25.30 -18.62
CA MET A 413 12.39 -26.11 -18.63
C MET A 413 11.88 -26.31 -17.20
N ARG A 414 10.65 -25.91 -16.90
CA ARG A 414 10.03 -26.07 -15.57
C ARG A 414 8.67 -26.74 -15.65
N VAL A 415 8.29 -27.43 -14.58
CA VAL A 415 6.93 -27.95 -14.37
C VAL A 415 6.14 -26.95 -13.52
N ILE A 416 5.12 -26.36 -14.11
CA ILE A 416 4.39 -25.21 -13.56
C ILE A 416 3.05 -25.62 -12.98
N TYR A 417 2.80 -25.23 -11.72
CA TYR A 417 1.56 -25.49 -10.98
C TYR A 417 0.84 -24.17 -10.68
N PRO A 418 -0.10 -23.72 -11.52
CA PRO A 418 -0.82 -22.48 -11.27
C PRO A 418 -1.96 -22.68 -10.27
N ALA A 419 -2.12 -21.76 -9.31
CA ALA A 419 -3.31 -21.71 -8.46
C ALA A 419 -3.56 -20.31 -7.89
N PHE A 420 -4.81 -20.03 -7.50
CA PHE A 420 -5.16 -18.81 -6.78
C PHE A 420 -4.62 -18.86 -5.36
N LEU A 421 -3.85 -17.84 -4.99
CA LEU A 421 -3.41 -17.60 -3.62
C LEU A 421 -4.15 -16.41 -3.01
N ILE A 422 -4.57 -15.45 -3.84
CA ILE A 422 -5.16 -14.19 -3.43
C ILE A 422 -6.46 -13.96 -4.20
N HIS A 423 -7.57 -13.77 -3.49
CA HIS A 423 -8.79 -13.14 -3.99
C HIS A 423 -8.94 -11.79 -3.29
N SER A 424 -8.68 -10.70 -4.00
CA SER A 424 -8.95 -9.33 -3.53
C SER A 424 -10.30 -8.91 -4.06
N VAL A 425 -11.33 -9.23 -3.29
CA VAL A 425 -12.71 -8.94 -3.62
C VAL A 425 -13.39 -8.31 -2.41
N ASP A 426 -14.41 -7.51 -2.64
CA ASP A 426 -15.15 -6.82 -1.59
C ASP A 426 -15.98 -7.83 -0.75
N GLY A 427 -16.75 -7.34 0.23
CA GLY A 427 -17.59 -8.23 1.06
C GLY A 427 -18.67 -9.01 0.30
N GLU A 428 -19.37 -8.40 -0.67
CA GLU A 428 -20.43 -9.02 -1.48
C GLU A 428 -19.83 -10.08 -2.41
N GLU A 429 -18.78 -9.74 -3.16
CA GLU A 429 -18.06 -10.65 -4.05
C GLU A 429 -17.32 -11.73 -3.23
N GLY A 430 -16.83 -11.42 -2.04
CA GLY A 430 -16.30 -12.39 -1.07
C GLY A 430 -17.34 -13.44 -0.66
N CYS A 431 -18.59 -13.04 -0.49
CA CYS A 431 -19.68 -13.98 -0.21
C CYS A 431 -20.01 -14.84 -1.43
N SER A 432 -19.95 -14.28 -2.63
CA SER A 432 -20.17 -15.01 -3.89
C SER A 432 -19.07 -16.05 -4.14
N THR A 433 -17.80 -15.65 -3.99
CA THR A 433 -16.63 -16.54 -4.15
C THR A 433 -16.62 -17.67 -3.12
N CYS A 434 -16.97 -17.40 -1.86
CA CYS A 434 -16.98 -18.41 -0.79
C CYS A 434 -18.28 -19.21 -0.70
N GLY A 435 -19.36 -18.75 -1.36
CA GLY A 435 -20.70 -19.36 -1.29
C GLY A 435 -21.42 -19.11 0.03
N THR A 436 -21.09 -18.02 0.75
CA THR A 436 -21.73 -17.66 2.02
C THR A 436 -22.96 -16.75 1.81
N ARG A 437 -23.84 -16.70 2.82
CA ARG A 437 -25.07 -15.88 2.81
C ARG A 437 -24.87 -14.41 3.24
N GLY A 438 -23.62 -13.97 3.38
CA GLY A 438 -23.27 -12.60 3.76
C GLY A 438 -23.80 -12.14 5.12
N ALA A 439 -24.01 -10.83 5.27
CA ALA A 439 -24.18 -10.17 6.56
C ALA A 439 -25.40 -10.63 7.38
N GLN A 440 -26.43 -11.18 6.73
CA GLN A 440 -27.62 -11.67 7.42
C GLN A 440 -27.47 -13.08 7.97
N ALA A 441 -26.48 -13.85 7.50
CA ALA A 441 -26.25 -15.23 7.90
C ALA A 441 -26.02 -15.39 9.41
N LYS A 442 -26.33 -16.58 9.93
CA LYS A 442 -25.93 -16.99 11.28
C LYS A 442 -24.41 -16.90 11.48
N HIS A 443 -23.66 -17.30 10.45
CA HIS A 443 -22.20 -17.21 10.39
C HIS A 443 -21.77 -16.38 9.16
N PRO A 444 -21.69 -15.04 9.29
CA PRO A 444 -21.55 -14.15 8.12
C PRO A 444 -20.11 -14.01 7.61
N CYS A 445 -19.10 -14.48 8.35
CA CYS A 445 -17.71 -14.39 7.91
C CYS A 445 -17.39 -15.43 6.81
N PRO A 446 -16.76 -15.01 5.68
CA PRO A 446 -16.26 -15.94 4.67
C PRO A 446 -15.07 -16.81 5.12
N LYS A 447 -14.33 -16.38 6.16
CA LYS A 447 -13.13 -17.08 6.64
C LYS A 447 -13.35 -17.98 7.85
N CYS A 448 -14.31 -17.66 8.71
CA CYS A 448 -14.51 -18.39 9.96
C CYS A 448 -15.98 -18.58 10.32
N LEU A 449 -16.23 -19.39 11.34
CA LEU A 449 -17.56 -19.74 11.85
C LEU A 449 -18.01 -18.80 12.99
N ALA A 450 -17.63 -17.53 12.97
CA ALA A 450 -18.13 -16.55 13.94
C ALA A 450 -19.64 -16.35 13.84
N GLU A 451 -20.35 -16.41 14.97
CA GLU A 451 -21.77 -16.12 15.01
C GLU A 451 -22.02 -14.62 14.90
N LYS A 452 -23.13 -14.23 14.26
CA LYS A 452 -23.54 -12.83 14.05
C LYS A 452 -23.54 -11.97 15.32
N THR A 453 -23.86 -12.56 16.47
CA THR A 453 -23.90 -11.89 17.79
C THR A 453 -22.51 -11.67 18.39
N THR A 454 -21.50 -12.38 17.90
CA THR A 454 -20.13 -12.40 18.43
C THR A 454 -19.12 -11.63 17.58
N LEU A 455 -19.57 -10.97 16.50
CA LEU A 455 -18.70 -10.26 15.55
C LEU A 455 -17.87 -9.13 16.18
N SER A 456 -18.30 -8.56 17.31
CA SER A 456 -17.55 -7.54 18.07
C SER A 456 -16.46 -8.11 18.99
N MET A 457 -16.33 -9.43 19.13
CA MET A 457 -15.36 -10.06 20.02
C MET A 457 -14.02 -10.28 19.30
N LEU A 458 -13.25 -9.19 19.09
CA LEU A 458 -12.00 -9.24 18.33
C LEU A 458 -10.86 -10.01 19.01
N SER A 459 -10.93 -10.19 20.33
CA SER A 459 -9.98 -10.97 21.11
C SER A 459 -10.26 -12.48 21.13
N LYS A 460 -11.39 -12.91 20.56
CA LYS A 460 -11.81 -14.33 20.55
C LYS A 460 -11.24 -15.05 19.33
N HIS A 461 -10.77 -16.27 19.54
CA HIS A 461 -10.44 -17.18 18.45
C HIS A 461 -11.71 -17.84 17.89
N PHE A 462 -11.85 -17.87 16.56
CA PHE A 462 -12.97 -18.49 15.86
C PHE A 462 -12.48 -19.63 14.97
N THR A 463 -13.27 -20.68 14.86
CA THR A 463 -12.94 -21.83 14.00
C THR A 463 -12.92 -21.39 12.53
N PRO A 464 -11.82 -21.61 11.78
CA PRO A 464 -11.75 -21.28 10.36
C PRO A 464 -12.67 -22.17 9.52
N ARG A 465 -13.07 -21.70 8.34
CA ARG A 465 -13.82 -22.49 7.35
C ARG A 465 -12.83 -23.31 6.54
N VAL A 466 -12.71 -24.58 6.90
CA VAL A 466 -11.83 -25.55 6.21
C VAL A 466 -12.55 -26.13 4.99
N GLN A 467 -11.89 -26.13 3.82
CA GLN A 467 -12.49 -26.53 2.55
C GLN A 467 -13.14 -27.92 2.59
N GLU A 468 -12.45 -28.91 3.13
CA GLU A 468 -12.89 -30.31 3.20
C GLU A 468 -14.20 -30.42 3.99
N VAL A 469 -14.30 -29.68 5.10
CA VAL A 469 -15.51 -29.62 5.94
C VAL A 469 -16.67 -29.00 5.18
N ILE A 470 -16.44 -27.90 4.44
CA ILE A 470 -17.49 -27.25 3.67
C ILE A 470 -17.97 -28.13 2.50
N ILE A 471 -17.05 -28.83 1.83
CA ILE A 471 -17.38 -29.80 0.79
C ILE A 471 -18.25 -30.93 1.37
N ASP A 472 -17.95 -31.42 2.58
CA ASP A 472 -18.76 -32.45 3.23
C ASP A 472 -20.15 -31.96 3.62
N ILE A 473 -20.28 -30.73 4.09
CA ILE A 473 -21.59 -30.09 4.31
C ILE A 473 -22.38 -30.04 3.00
N PHE A 474 -21.76 -29.64 1.90
CA PHE A 474 -22.39 -29.62 0.58
C PHE A 474 -22.83 -31.03 0.13
N ARG A 475 -21.97 -32.04 0.30
CA ARG A 475 -22.30 -33.44 -0.04
C ARG A 475 -23.47 -33.97 0.80
N LYS A 476 -23.53 -33.65 2.09
CA LYS A 476 -24.67 -33.98 2.97
C LYS A 476 -25.94 -33.26 2.52
N ALA A 477 -25.86 -31.96 2.29
CA ALA A 477 -26.96 -31.12 1.80
C ALA A 477 -27.57 -31.67 0.49
N LYS A 478 -26.73 -32.16 -0.43
CA LYS A 478 -27.18 -32.77 -1.69
C LYS A 478 -28.06 -34.00 -1.50
N LYS A 479 -27.85 -34.77 -0.43
CA LYS A 479 -28.61 -36.00 -0.13
C LYS A 479 -29.93 -35.74 0.63
N LEU A 480 -30.13 -34.54 1.16
CA LEU A 480 -31.32 -34.17 1.94
C LEU A 480 -32.45 -33.64 1.05
N GLY A 481 -33.70 -33.75 1.54
CA GLY A 481 -34.85 -33.04 0.97
C GLY A 481 -34.77 -31.53 1.19
N SER A 482 -35.58 -30.75 0.44
CA SER A 482 -35.47 -29.28 0.36
C SER A 482 -35.45 -28.59 1.73
N SER A 483 -36.40 -28.88 2.62
CA SER A 483 -36.50 -28.23 3.94
C SER A 483 -35.29 -28.52 4.85
N SER A 484 -34.88 -29.77 4.97
CA SER A 484 -33.72 -30.16 5.79
C SER A 484 -32.41 -29.64 5.22
N ARG A 485 -32.29 -29.58 3.88
CA ARG A 485 -31.14 -28.97 3.19
C ARG A 485 -31.03 -27.49 3.53
N MET A 486 -32.13 -26.74 3.43
CA MET A 486 -32.15 -25.31 3.75
C MET A 486 -31.75 -25.05 5.20
N ALA A 487 -32.24 -25.86 6.15
CA ALA A 487 -31.88 -25.76 7.56
C ALA A 487 -30.38 -25.97 7.79
N LEU A 488 -29.81 -27.07 7.29
CA LEU A 488 -28.37 -27.38 7.41
C LEU A 488 -27.48 -26.26 6.88
N LEU A 489 -27.81 -25.74 5.69
CA LEU A 489 -27.03 -24.70 5.04
C LEU A 489 -27.20 -23.34 5.72
N ARG A 490 -28.39 -23.02 6.23
CA ARG A 490 -28.63 -21.81 7.03
C ARG A 490 -27.81 -21.84 8.31
N ASP A 491 -27.78 -22.98 9.00
CA ASP A 491 -27.00 -23.17 10.22
C ASP A 491 -25.50 -23.06 9.99
N SER A 492 -25.02 -23.34 8.77
CA SER A 492 -23.61 -23.19 8.37
C SER A 492 -23.30 -21.83 7.71
N GLY A 493 -24.32 -21.00 7.45
CA GLY A 493 -24.20 -19.72 6.75
C GLY A 493 -23.90 -19.81 5.25
N LEU A 494 -24.32 -20.89 4.57
CA LEU A 494 -23.95 -21.22 3.19
C LEU A 494 -25.17 -21.22 2.24
N HIS A 495 -24.93 -20.95 0.97
CA HIS A 495 -25.86 -21.30 -0.11
C HIS A 495 -25.60 -22.71 -0.63
N PHE A 496 -26.58 -23.32 -1.29
CA PHE A 496 -26.40 -24.62 -1.94
C PHE A 496 -25.73 -24.44 -3.31
N VAL A 497 -24.43 -24.10 -3.31
CA VAL A 497 -23.70 -23.81 -4.55
C VAL A 497 -22.51 -24.75 -4.68
N LYS A 498 -22.32 -25.31 -5.87
CA LYS A 498 -21.11 -26.07 -6.19
C LYS A 498 -19.99 -25.10 -6.56
N ASN A 499 -19.08 -24.87 -5.62
CA ASN A 499 -18.01 -23.91 -5.79
C ASN A 499 -17.00 -24.37 -6.87
N THR A 500 -16.62 -23.49 -7.79
CA THR A 500 -15.66 -23.81 -8.86
C THR A 500 -14.24 -24.00 -8.34
N PHE A 501 -13.86 -23.26 -7.30
CA PHE A 501 -12.50 -23.18 -6.79
C PHE A 501 -12.06 -24.48 -6.12
N TRP A 502 -12.99 -25.27 -5.58
CA TRP A 502 -12.73 -26.62 -5.05
C TRP A 502 -12.10 -27.60 -6.06
N LYS A 503 -12.13 -27.28 -7.36
CA LYS A 503 -11.52 -28.10 -8.42
C LYS A 503 -10.08 -27.68 -8.78
N ILE A 504 -9.64 -26.52 -8.32
CA ILE A 504 -8.30 -26.01 -8.55
C ILE A 504 -7.52 -26.29 -7.27
N ASN A 505 -6.43 -27.04 -7.37
CA ASN A 505 -5.62 -27.39 -6.21
C ASN A 505 -5.06 -26.12 -5.56
N ASN A 506 -4.86 -26.11 -4.24
CA ASN A 506 -4.30 -24.97 -3.51
C ASN A 506 -5.06 -23.64 -3.70
N SER A 507 -6.35 -23.68 -4.05
CA SER A 507 -7.21 -22.50 -4.27
C SER A 507 -8.47 -22.51 -3.39
N SER A 508 -8.34 -22.90 -2.12
CA SER A 508 -9.46 -22.87 -1.18
C SER A 508 -10.04 -21.44 -1.10
N PRO A 509 -11.31 -21.22 -1.46
CA PRO A 509 -11.86 -19.86 -1.53
C PRO A 509 -11.89 -19.16 -0.16
N TYR A 510 -11.86 -19.93 0.93
CA TYR A 510 -11.86 -19.44 2.31
C TYR A 510 -10.48 -18.92 2.71
N ASP A 511 -9.42 -19.56 2.21
CA ASP A 511 -8.03 -19.19 2.48
C ASP A 511 -7.56 -18.12 1.50
N THR A 512 -7.99 -18.17 0.23
CA THR A 512 -7.60 -17.19 -0.79
C THR A 512 -8.31 -15.86 -0.62
N TYR A 513 -9.54 -15.81 -0.09
CA TYR A 513 -10.19 -14.55 0.29
C TYR A 513 -9.24 -13.73 1.16
N SER A 514 -8.91 -12.52 0.73
CA SER A 514 -7.82 -11.74 1.33
C SER A 514 -8.34 -10.50 2.02
N TYR A 515 -7.65 -10.10 3.08
CA TYR A 515 -7.99 -8.93 3.85
C TYR A 515 -7.85 -7.66 3.02
N ASP A 516 -8.98 -7.01 2.73
CA ASP A 516 -8.96 -5.75 1.99
C ASP A 516 -8.79 -4.54 2.92
N LEU A 517 -7.61 -3.93 2.89
CA LEU A 517 -7.27 -2.72 3.65
C LEU A 517 -8.24 -1.56 3.38
N LEU A 518 -8.63 -1.35 2.12
CA LEU A 518 -9.48 -0.23 1.72
C LEU A 518 -10.92 -0.43 2.22
N HIS A 519 -11.53 -1.57 1.89
CA HIS A 519 -12.93 -1.82 2.22
C HIS A 519 -13.15 -2.24 3.68
N ALA A 520 -12.13 -2.72 4.39
CA ALA A 520 -12.19 -3.06 5.81
C ALA A 520 -11.81 -1.88 6.71
N PHE A 521 -10.65 -1.25 6.52
CA PHE A 521 -10.25 -0.10 7.35
C PHE A 521 -10.83 1.20 6.80
N ASP A 522 -10.28 1.69 5.68
CA ASP A 522 -10.38 3.10 5.26
C ASP A 522 -11.85 3.51 5.00
N ALA A 523 -12.51 2.81 4.09
CA ALA A 523 -13.93 3.01 3.78
C ALA A 523 -14.86 2.22 4.72
N GLY A 524 -14.38 1.12 5.32
CA GLY A 524 -15.18 0.21 6.14
C GLY A 524 -15.41 0.70 7.56
N GLU A 525 -14.46 0.37 8.44
CA GLU A 525 -14.52 0.67 9.87
C GLU A 525 -14.47 2.18 10.14
N TRP A 526 -13.65 2.92 9.39
CA TRP A 526 -13.58 4.38 9.52
C TRP A 526 -14.73 5.06 8.77
N GLY A 527 -14.72 5.04 7.44
CA GLY A 527 -15.66 5.79 6.61
C GLY A 527 -17.15 5.48 6.86
N LYS A 528 -17.54 4.20 6.91
CA LYS A 528 -18.96 3.81 7.08
C LYS A 528 -19.42 3.77 8.56
N HIS A 529 -18.52 3.81 9.54
CA HIS A 529 -18.89 3.49 10.92
C HIS A 529 -18.39 4.47 11.98
N LEU A 530 -17.08 4.68 12.12
CA LEU A 530 -16.56 5.61 13.11
C LEU A 530 -16.74 7.06 12.67
N TRP A 531 -16.54 7.39 11.40
CA TRP A 531 -16.68 8.76 10.91
C TRP A 531 -18.11 9.33 11.06
N PRO A 532 -19.18 8.61 10.71
CA PRO A 532 -20.55 9.08 10.98
C PRO A 532 -20.83 9.25 12.48
N LEU A 533 -20.21 8.43 13.33
CA LEU A 533 -20.29 8.60 14.78
C LEU A 533 -19.58 9.89 15.23
N VAL A 534 -18.38 10.18 14.70
CA VAL A 534 -17.66 11.44 14.95
C VAL A 534 -18.54 12.63 14.54
N LEU A 535 -19.11 12.62 13.34
CA LEU A 535 -19.99 13.70 12.86
C LEU A 535 -21.27 13.85 13.67
N LYS A 536 -21.76 12.77 14.30
CA LYS A 536 -22.91 12.78 15.21
C LYS A 536 -22.54 13.40 16.56
N VAL A 537 -21.41 13.02 17.12
CA VAL A 537 -20.90 13.58 18.39
C VAL A 537 -20.56 15.06 18.24
N LEU A 538 -19.99 15.44 17.09
CA LEU A 538 -19.58 16.82 16.79
C LEU A 538 -20.63 17.64 16.05
N LYS A 539 -21.92 17.24 16.10
CA LYS A 539 -22.98 17.90 15.31
C LYS A 539 -22.99 19.42 15.46
N ASN A 540 -22.75 19.94 16.66
CA ASN A 540 -22.74 21.38 16.96
C ASN A 540 -21.39 22.07 16.66
N ASP A 541 -20.35 21.29 16.39
CA ASP A 541 -18.95 21.73 16.25
C ASP A 541 -18.37 21.42 14.86
N ARG A 542 -19.18 21.04 13.86
CA ARG A 542 -18.70 20.63 12.51
C ARG A 542 -17.81 21.68 11.84
N ASN A 543 -18.14 22.96 12.00
CA ASN A 543 -17.34 24.07 11.47
C ASN A 543 -15.93 24.12 12.07
N ARG A 544 -15.73 23.59 13.28
CA ARG A 544 -14.39 23.50 13.91
C ARG A 544 -13.54 22.43 13.25
N ILE A 545 -14.13 21.33 12.78
CA ILE A 545 -13.41 20.29 12.02
C ILE A 545 -12.85 20.90 10.74
N SER A 546 -13.71 21.55 9.94
CA SER A 546 -13.30 22.20 8.68
C SER A 546 -12.25 23.30 8.93
N ARG A 547 -12.40 24.12 9.98
CA ARG A 547 -11.39 25.13 10.37
C ARG A 547 -10.06 24.50 10.79
N SER A 548 -10.09 23.40 11.54
CA SER A 548 -8.88 22.69 11.96
C SER A 548 -8.14 22.12 10.75
N MET A 549 -8.88 21.51 9.80
CA MET A 549 -8.31 20.95 8.57
C MET A 549 -7.65 21.99 7.66
N HIS A 550 -8.23 23.18 7.59
CA HIS A 550 -7.63 24.32 6.87
C HIS A 550 -6.32 24.82 7.47
N ARG A 551 -6.10 24.59 8.77
CA ARG A 551 -4.92 25.05 9.50
C ARG A 551 -3.79 24.03 9.53
N ILE A 552 -4.05 22.78 9.16
CA ILE A 552 -2.98 21.79 9.02
C ILE A 552 -1.99 22.30 7.96
N PRO A 553 -0.67 22.26 8.22
CA PRO A 553 0.33 22.61 7.23
C PRO A 553 0.18 21.78 5.95
N ARG A 554 0.44 22.42 4.81
CA ARG A 554 0.39 21.74 3.52
C ARG A 554 1.53 20.73 3.45
N TRP A 555 1.21 19.49 3.12
CA TRP A 555 2.21 18.45 2.92
C TRP A 555 1.98 17.69 1.62
N ARG A 556 3.06 17.22 0.99
CA ARG A 556 2.96 16.44 -0.24
C ARG A 556 2.17 15.17 0.02
N GLY A 557 1.09 14.97 -0.75
CA GLY A 557 0.21 13.81 -0.60
C GLY A 557 -0.77 13.88 0.58
N LEU A 558 -0.92 15.04 1.23
CA LEU A 558 -1.98 15.29 2.21
C LEU A 558 -3.08 16.15 1.56
N ILE A 559 -4.29 15.62 1.46
CA ILE A 559 -5.45 16.37 0.96
C ILE A 559 -5.95 17.32 2.05
N HIS A 560 -6.17 18.59 1.69
CA HIS A 560 -6.83 19.55 2.57
C HIS A 560 -8.24 19.84 2.09
N PHE A 561 -9.20 19.48 2.92
CA PHE A 561 -10.61 19.64 2.64
C PHE A 561 -11.09 21.03 3.06
N ASN A 562 -11.73 21.74 2.12
CA ASN A 562 -12.38 23.01 2.42
C ASN A 562 -13.60 22.80 3.34
N VAL A 563 -14.28 21.65 3.26
CA VAL A 563 -15.50 21.40 4.04
C VAL A 563 -15.54 19.98 4.59
N ALA A 564 -14.54 19.61 5.40
CA ALA A 564 -14.41 18.27 5.97
C ALA A 564 -15.66 17.78 6.74
N GLY A 565 -16.41 18.68 7.38
CA GLY A 565 -17.58 18.31 8.20
C GLY A 565 -18.91 18.16 7.44
N GLU A 566 -18.96 18.52 6.15
CA GLU A 566 -20.23 18.60 5.38
C GLU A 566 -20.21 17.76 4.10
N ILE A 567 -19.06 17.25 3.68
CA ILE A 567 -18.93 16.42 2.48
C ILE A 567 -19.18 14.96 2.85
N ASP A 568 -20.13 14.32 2.16
CA ASP A 568 -20.24 12.86 2.13
C ASP A 568 -19.07 12.32 1.30
N PHE A 569 -17.94 12.03 1.95
CA PHE A 569 -16.77 11.47 1.28
C PHE A 569 -17.05 10.04 0.81
N THR A 570 -16.74 9.76 -0.44
CA THR A 570 -16.93 8.43 -1.06
C THR A 570 -15.63 7.68 -1.32
N ASP A 571 -14.47 8.33 -1.27
CA ASP A 571 -13.16 7.72 -1.57
C ASP A 571 -12.33 7.44 -0.31
N GLY A 572 -11.74 6.24 -0.23
CA GLY A 572 -10.93 5.77 0.90
C GLY A 572 -9.64 6.55 1.13
N ASN A 573 -9.02 7.14 0.09
CA ASN A 573 -7.87 8.02 0.27
C ASN A 573 -8.22 9.24 1.12
N SER A 574 -9.38 9.84 0.82
CA SER A 574 -9.86 10.99 1.58
C SER A 574 -10.08 10.63 3.04
N PHE A 575 -10.64 9.45 3.30
CA PHE A 575 -10.84 8.93 4.64
C PHE A 575 -9.53 8.69 5.40
N GLN A 576 -8.48 8.22 4.73
CA GLN A 576 -7.15 8.05 5.32
C GLN A 576 -6.54 9.39 5.75
N ASP A 577 -6.72 10.45 4.96
CA ASP A 577 -6.26 11.79 5.34
C ASP A 577 -7.08 12.39 6.47
N ILE A 578 -8.40 12.15 6.50
CA ILE A 578 -9.28 12.58 7.60
C ILE A 578 -8.96 11.83 8.89
N LEU A 579 -8.53 10.57 8.82
CA LEU A 579 -8.13 9.79 10.00
C LEU A 579 -6.95 10.42 10.76
N LYS A 580 -6.20 11.31 10.09
CA LYS A 580 -5.15 12.13 10.73
C LYS A 580 -5.73 13.24 11.62
N LEU A 581 -7.05 13.34 11.79
CA LEU A 581 -7.68 14.20 12.80
C LEU A 581 -8.10 13.42 14.04
N LEU A 582 -7.91 14.05 15.20
CA LEU A 582 -8.49 13.58 16.45
C LEU A 582 -9.65 14.52 16.89
N PRO A 583 -10.90 14.02 16.96
CA PRO A 583 -12.04 14.81 17.39
C PRO A 583 -12.00 15.13 18.89
N PRO A 584 -12.68 16.17 19.41
CA PRO A 584 -12.80 16.36 20.84
C PRO A 584 -13.66 15.25 21.50
N GLY A 585 -13.30 14.86 22.72
CA GLY A 585 -14.01 13.85 23.52
C GLY A 585 -13.10 12.70 23.93
N ALA A 586 -12.89 12.55 25.24
CA ALA A 586 -11.82 11.69 25.75
C ALA A 586 -11.93 10.23 25.26
N LEU A 587 -13.14 9.69 25.26
CA LEU A 587 -13.36 8.28 24.94
C LEU A 587 -13.21 7.97 23.44
N LEU A 588 -13.77 8.82 22.57
CA LEU A 588 -13.71 8.63 21.12
C LEU A 588 -12.29 8.85 20.58
N VAL A 589 -11.53 9.80 21.16
CA VAL A 589 -10.10 9.99 20.84
C VAL A 589 -9.30 8.72 21.07
N HIS A 590 -9.46 8.06 22.23
CA HIS A 590 -8.73 6.83 22.52
C HIS A 590 -9.13 5.68 21.60
N CYS A 591 -10.42 5.57 21.27
CA CYS A 591 -10.92 4.57 20.33
C CYS A 591 -10.31 4.76 18.94
N ILE A 592 -10.41 5.98 18.38
CA ILE A 592 -9.89 6.32 17.06
C ILE A 592 -8.37 6.17 17.03
N ARG A 593 -7.68 6.58 18.08
CA ARG A 593 -6.23 6.45 18.15
C ARG A 593 -5.77 5.00 18.06
N ILE A 594 -6.40 4.08 18.79
CA ILE A 594 -6.04 2.66 18.71
C ILE A 594 -6.34 2.12 17.31
N TYR A 595 -7.46 2.53 16.72
CA TYR A 595 -7.79 2.22 15.34
C TYR A 595 -6.71 2.75 14.37
N THR A 596 -6.21 3.98 14.54
CA THR A 596 -5.10 4.54 13.74
C THR A 596 -3.84 3.71 13.90
N ILE A 597 -3.50 3.24 15.11
CA ILE A 597 -2.33 2.36 15.33
C ILE A 597 -2.50 1.04 14.56
N LEU A 598 -3.67 0.41 14.67
CA LEU A 598 -3.99 -0.82 13.92
C LEU A 598 -3.85 -0.59 12.42
N ARG A 599 -4.38 0.52 11.91
CA ARG A 599 -4.29 0.88 10.49
C ARG A 599 -2.87 1.19 10.03
N SER A 600 -2.05 1.82 10.87
CA SER A 600 -0.64 2.10 10.58
C SER A 600 0.14 0.80 10.43
N ILE A 601 -0.02 -0.14 11.37
CA ILE A 601 0.62 -1.47 11.28
C ILE A 601 0.14 -2.20 10.02
N ALA A 602 -1.16 -2.17 9.74
CA ALA A 602 -1.74 -2.82 8.57
C ALA A 602 -1.25 -2.24 7.23
N GLY A 603 -0.78 -0.98 7.22
CA GLY A 603 -0.31 -0.28 6.03
C GLY A 603 1.19 -0.33 5.80
N LEU A 604 1.96 -1.04 6.64
CA LEU A 604 3.40 -1.20 6.44
C LEU A 604 3.67 -2.07 5.21
N ARG A 605 4.65 -1.66 4.39
CA ARG A 605 5.17 -2.44 3.25
C ARG A 605 6.00 -3.64 3.67
N VAL A 606 6.55 -3.58 4.88
CA VAL A 606 7.32 -4.66 5.48
C VAL A 606 6.82 -4.86 6.90
N VAL A 607 6.28 -6.04 7.17
CA VAL A 607 5.72 -6.41 8.46
C VAL A 607 6.62 -7.44 9.12
N THR A 608 6.76 -7.38 10.44
CA THR A 608 7.53 -8.36 11.21
C THR A 608 6.61 -9.10 12.18
N ASP A 609 7.07 -10.23 12.72
CA ASP A 609 6.34 -10.95 13.79
C ASP A 609 5.99 -10.04 14.97
N GLU A 610 6.84 -9.05 15.26
CA GLU A 610 6.57 -8.07 16.32
C GLU A 610 5.43 -7.15 16.00
N HIS A 611 5.36 -6.66 14.77
CA HIS A 611 4.23 -5.86 14.31
C HIS A 611 2.93 -6.67 14.36
N ILE A 612 2.95 -7.95 13.98
CA ILE A 612 1.80 -8.86 14.10
C ILE A 612 1.41 -9.06 15.57
N ARG A 613 2.37 -9.31 16.47
CA ARG A 613 2.12 -9.39 17.93
C ARG A 613 1.51 -8.09 18.47
N ALA A 614 2.06 -6.95 18.09
CA ALA A 614 1.56 -5.64 18.48
C ALA A 614 0.14 -5.41 17.96
N TYR A 615 -0.14 -5.77 16.71
CA TYR A 615 -1.48 -5.68 16.12
C TYR A 615 -2.50 -6.46 16.95
N ARG A 616 -2.23 -7.74 17.27
CA ARG A 616 -3.11 -8.58 18.10
C ARG A 616 -3.35 -7.96 19.50
N GLN A 617 -2.32 -7.39 20.11
CA GLN A 617 -2.46 -6.69 21.40
C GLN A 617 -3.32 -5.42 21.29
N PHE A 618 -3.10 -4.59 20.27
CA PHE A 618 -3.91 -3.39 20.05
C PHE A 618 -5.34 -3.73 19.66
N LEU A 619 -5.59 -4.87 19.01
CA LEU A 619 -6.92 -5.34 18.66
C LEU A 619 -7.76 -5.64 19.90
N ALA A 620 -7.17 -6.30 20.90
CA ALA A 620 -7.80 -6.53 22.20
C ALA A 620 -8.04 -5.20 22.97
N LYS A 621 -7.12 -4.22 22.85
CA LYS A 621 -7.34 -2.87 23.39
C LYS A 621 -8.50 -2.17 22.67
N TYR A 622 -8.58 -2.29 21.35
CA TYR A 622 -9.62 -1.69 20.52
C TYR A 622 -11.00 -2.21 20.92
N GLU A 623 -11.17 -3.52 21.06
CA GLU A 623 -12.42 -4.13 21.54
C GLU A 623 -12.89 -3.51 22.87
N LYS A 624 -11.98 -3.30 23.83
CA LYS A 624 -12.31 -2.67 25.12
C LYS A 624 -12.84 -1.24 24.94
N TRP A 625 -12.26 -0.46 24.03
CA TRP A 625 -12.75 0.90 23.75
C TRP A 625 -14.04 0.90 22.95
N CYS A 626 -14.23 -0.02 22.00
CA CYS A 626 -15.50 -0.22 21.30
C CYS A 626 -16.65 -0.47 22.30
N LYS A 627 -16.44 -1.33 23.31
CA LYS A 627 -17.44 -1.56 24.38
C LYS A 627 -17.79 -0.28 25.14
N LYS A 628 -16.80 0.56 25.44
CA LYS A 628 -17.02 1.86 26.08
C LYS A 628 -17.78 2.82 25.17
N VAL A 629 -17.42 2.88 23.88
CA VAL A 629 -18.12 3.68 22.85
C VAL A 629 -19.57 3.22 22.71
N THR A 630 -19.83 1.90 22.75
CA THR A 630 -21.18 1.36 22.76
C THR A 630 -21.97 1.83 23.98
N LYS A 631 -21.38 1.81 25.17
CA LYS A 631 -22.03 2.26 26.41
C LYS A 631 -22.39 3.74 26.38
N GLU A 632 -21.50 4.59 25.86
CA GLU A 632 -21.68 6.04 25.86
C GLU A 632 -22.54 6.55 24.69
N HIS A 633 -22.34 6.00 23.49
CA HIS A 633 -22.94 6.54 22.26
C HIS A 633 -23.91 5.58 21.56
N GLY A 634 -24.10 4.37 22.08
CA GLY A 634 -25.04 3.37 21.53
C GLY A 634 -24.59 2.73 20.20
N LYS A 635 -23.34 2.93 19.77
CA LYS A 635 -22.80 2.33 18.53
C LYS A 635 -22.66 0.81 18.68
N LYS A 636 -23.25 0.06 17.76
CA LYS A 636 -23.12 -1.40 17.68
C LYS A 636 -22.01 -1.79 16.70
N PHE A 637 -21.08 -2.64 17.16
CA PHE A 637 -19.92 -3.12 16.39
C PHE A 637 -20.10 -4.56 15.84
N ASN A 638 -21.31 -5.12 15.92
CA ASN A 638 -21.61 -6.46 15.40
C ASN A 638 -21.89 -6.43 13.88
N TYR A 639 -20.86 -6.21 13.07
CA TYR A 639 -20.96 -6.26 11.61
C TYR A 639 -19.71 -6.89 10.98
N PRO A 640 -19.81 -7.51 9.77
CA PRO A 640 -18.70 -8.28 9.19
C PRO A 640 -17.41 -7.49 9.01
N LYS A 641 -17.48 -6.21 8.63
CA LYS A 641 -16.28 -5.37 8.43
C LYS A 641 -15.46 -5.18 9.70
N HIS A 642 -16.11 -5.02 10.86
CA HIS A 642 -15.41 -4.92 12.15
C HIS A 642 -14.79 -6.26 12.55
N HIS A 643 -15.53 -7.34 12.34
CA HIS A 643 -15.02 -8.68 12.59
C HIS A 643 -13.80 -9.02 11.72
N ASN A 644 -13.77 -8.55 10.47
CA ASN A 644 -12.70 -8.85 9.52
C ASN A 644 -11.31 -8.42 10.02
N LEU A 645 -11.23 -7.43 10.94
CA LEU A 645 -9.98 -6.96 11.54
C LEU A 645 -9.16 -8.11 12.17
N ILE A 646 -9.80 -9.18 12.64
CA ILE A 646 -9.08 -10.31 13.25
C ILE A 646 -8.25 -11.12 12.24
N HIS A 647 -8.63 -11.10 10.96
CA HIS A 647 -8.04 -11.96 9.93
C HIS A 647 -6.78 -11.38 9.30
N LEU A 648 -6.47 -10.10 9.56
CA LEU A 648 -5.32 -9.45 8.95
C LEU A 648 -4.00 -10.17 9.29
N SER A 649 -3.80 -10.55 10.55
CA SER A 649 -2.54 -11.18 10.97
C SER A 649 -2.27 -12.47 10.21
N GLU A 650 -3.31 -13.31 10.04
CA GLU A 650 -3.20 -14.57 9.32
C GLU A 650 -2.95 -14.36 7.81
N ASP A 651 -3.57 -13.35 7.21
CA ASP A 651 -3.26 -13.01 5.81
C ASP A 651 -1.82 -12.49 5.65
N ILE A 652 -1.30 -11.72 6.61
CA ILE A 652 0.09 -11.27 6.56
C ILE A 652 1.05 -12.46 6.65
N ASP A 653 0.81 -13.34 7.62
CA ASP A 653 1.62 -14.56 7.83
C ASP A 653 1.65 -15.41 6.54
N ASN A 654 0.51 -15.54 5.86
CA ASN A 654 0.36 -16.43 4.71
C ASN A 654 0.70 -15.80 3.35
N LYS A 655 0.52 -14.49 3.17
CA LYS A 655 0.53 -13.81 1.85
C LYS A 655 1.44 -12.58 1.78
N GLY A 656 2.16 -12.23 2.86
CA GLY A 656 2.98 -11.03 2.90
C GLY A 656 2.19 -9.77 3.26
N CYS A 657 2.75 -8.58 3.00
CA CYS A 657 2.09 -7.33 3.38
C CYS A 657 0.79 -7.06 2.60
N THR A 658 -0.03 -6.11 3.08
CA THR A 658 -1.35 -5.81 2.49
C THR A 658 -1.30 -5.20 1.10
N GLU A 659 -0.16 -4.68 0.66
CA GLU A 659 0.05 -4.18 -0.71
C GLU A 659 -0.12 -5.30 -1.75
N ASN A 660 0.17 -6.55 -1.37
CA ASN A 660 0.05 -7.72 -2.26
C ASN A 660 -1.38 -8.08 -2.63
N TYR A 661 -2.35 -7.68 -1.80
CA TYR A 661 -3.76 -8.08 -1.95
C TYR A 661 -4.71 -6.90 -1.76
N SER A 662 -4.23 -5.69 -2.03
CA SER A 662 -5.06 -4.48 -2.05
C SER A 662 -6.05 -4.51 -3.24
N THR A 663 -7.25 -3.96 -3.03
CA THR A 663 -8.23 -3.73 -4.11
C THR A 663 -8.01 -2.41 -4.84
N ARG A 664 -7.15 -1.52 -4.34
CA ARG A 664 -6.88 -0.20 -4.94
C ARG A 664 -6.41 -0.28 -6.40
N PRO A 665 -5.49 -1.18 -6.79
CA PRO A 665 -5.14 -1.35 -8.21
C PRO A 665 -6.34 -1.80 -9.06
N GLY A 666 -7.22 -2.62 -8.50
CA GLY A 666 -8.45 -3.07 -9.17
C GLY A 666 -9.48 -1.94 -9.33
N GLU A 667 -9.62 -1.05 -8.36
CA GLU A 667 -10.48 0.14 -8.51
C GLU A 667 -9.97 1.09 -9.60
N GLY A 668 -8.65 1.21 -9.78
CA GLY A 668 -8.07 1.90 -10.94
C GLY A 668 -8.50 1.25 -12.25
N PHE A 669 -8.43 -0.09 -12.32
CA PHE A 669 -8.89 -0.85 -13.49
C PHE A 669 -10.39 -0.64 -13.79
N GLN A 670 -11.24 -0.49 -12.77
CA GLN A 670 -12.65 -0.14 -12.98
C GLN A 670 -12.82 1.21 -13.71
N GLN A 671 -11.91 2.17 -13.51
CA GLN A 671 -11.91 3.44 -14.23
C GLN A 671 -11.49 3.24 -15.70
N GLU A 672 -10.55 2.35 -15.98
CA GLU A 672 -10.16 1.98 -17.36
C GLU A 672 -11.33 1.35 -18.11
N VAL A 673 -12.09 0.46 -17.47
CA VAL A 673 -13.33 -0.11 -18.05
C VAL A 673 -14.37 0.98 -18.32
N GLN A 674 -14.48 1.98 -17.43
CA GLN A 674 -15.34 3.13 -17.67
C GLN A 674 -14.89 3.94 -18.90
N GLN A 675 -13.59 4.22 -19.03
CA GLN A 675 -13.04 4.92 -20.20
C GLN A 675 -13.26 4.12 -21.49
N ALA A 676 -13.06 2.81 -21.47
CA ALA A 676 -13.35 1.94 -22.60
C ALA A 676 -14.84 1.94 -22.95
N TYR A 677 -15.73 1.96 -21.94
CA TYR A 677 -17.18 2.09 -22.15
C TYR A 677 -17.55 3.41 -22.85
N GLU A 678 -16.93 4.53 -22.45
CA GLU A 678 -17.14 5.86 -23.04
C GLU A 678 -16.71 5.93 -24.52
N GLN A 679 -15.75 5.10 -24.94
CA GLN A 679 -15.32 4.98 -26.34
C GLN A 679 -16.25 4.12 -27.21
N THR A 680 -17.18 3.37 -26.62
CA THR A 680 -18.11 2.52 -27.37
C THR A 680 -19.24 3.32 -28.03
N ASN A 681 -19.99 2.66 -28.92
CA ASN A 681 -21.24 3.21 -29.43
C ASN A 681 -22.45 3.04 -28.49
N PHE A 682 -22.23 2.60 -27.24
CA PHE A 682 -23.24 2.31 -26.22
C PHE A 682 -24.27 1.22 -26.58
N LYS A 683 -23.96 0.35 -27.54
CA LYS A 683 -24.79 -0.81 -27.94
C LYS A 683 -23.95 -2.07 -27.99
N ASN A 684 -24.36 -3.15 -27.30
CA ASN A 684 -23.58 -4.39 -27.22
C ASN A 684 -22.10 -4.10 -26.86
N THR A 685 -21.91 -3.36 -25.77
CA THR A 685 -20.65 -2.71 -25.42
C THR A 685 -19.55 -3.69 -25.02
N GLU A 686 -19.90 -4.86 -24.48
CA GLU A 686 -18.94 -5.87 -24.01
C GLU A 686 -17.95 -6.30 -25.11
N SER A 687 -18.43 -6.56 -26.32
CA SER A 687 -17.56 -6.94 -27.44
C SER A 687 -16.70 -5.79 -27.95
N GLN A 688 -17.10 -4.54 -27.73
CA GLN A 688 -16.29 -3.37 -28.10
C GLN A 688 -15.21 -3.13 -27.05
N ILE A 689 -15.54 -3.24 -25.77
CA ILE A 689 -14.59 -3.09 -24.66
C ILE A 689 -13.48 -4.12 -24.75
N THR A 690 -13.81 -5.39 -24.99
CA THR A 690 -12.80 -6.45 -25.18
C THR A 690 -11.86 -6.16 -26.34
N HIS A 691 -12.36 -5.56 -27.43
CA HIS A 691 -11.51 -5.18 -28.57
C HIS A 691 -10.63 -3.95 -28.29
N ILE A 692 -11.15 -2.97 -27.56
CA ILE A 692 -10.39 -1.79 -27.10
C ILE A 692 -9.23 -2.26 -26.21
N ASP A 693 -9.53 -3.10 -25.23
CA ASP A 693 -8.56 -3.68 -24.32
C ASP A 693 -7.50 -4.53 -25.06
N GLU A 694 -7.88 -5.38 -26.02
CA GLU A 694 -6.90 -6.11 -26.83
C GLU A 694 -5.96 -5.19 -27.63
N ASN A 695 -6.45 -4.04 -28.10
CA ASN A 695 -5.58 -3.06 -28.77
C ASN A 695 -4.62 -2.42 -27.77
N GLN A 696 -5.10 -2.04 -26.59
CA GLN A 696 -4.29 -1.43 -25.54
C GLN A 696 -3.17 -2.38 -25.08
N GLU A 697 -3.50 -3.64 -24.79
CA GLU A 697 -2.52 -4.67 -24.41
C GLU A 697 -1.50 -4.93 -25.52
N ALA A 698 -1.94 -5.04 -26.77
CA ALA A 698 -1.04 -5.27 -27.90
C ALA A 698 -0.08 -4.10 -28.14
N ILE A 699 -0.59 -2.86 -28.05
CA ILE A 699 0.23 -1.65 -28.16
C ILE A 699 1.24 -1.58 -27.02
N ALA A 700 0.81 -1.82 -25.78
CA ALA A 700 1.69 -1.78 -24.63
C ALA A 700 2.78 -2.87 -24.72
N CYS A 701 2.46 -4.08 -25.19
CA CYS A 701 3.43 -5.15 -25.47
C CYS A 701 4.49 -4.72 -26.48
N ILE A 702 4.07 -4.13 -27.61
CA ILE A 702 4.99 -3.66 -28.65
C ILE A 702 5.84 -2.47 -28.16
N GLN A 703 5.25 -1.56 -27.38
CA GLN A 703 5.98 -0.43 -26.78
C GLN A 703 7.16 -0.92 -25.94
N MET A 704 6.93 -1.95 -25.12
CA MET A 704 7.97 -2.55 -24.30
C MET A 704 9.13 -3.09 -25.14
N PHE A 705 8.84 -3.75 -26.27
CA PHE A 705 9.89 -4.20 -27.20
C PHE A 705 10.64 -3.05 -27.89
N VAL A 706 9.95 -1.94 -28.18
CA VAL A 706 10.57 -0.72 -28.73
C VAL A 706 11.49 -0.08 -27.70
N ASP A 707 11.04 0.08 -26.46
CA ASP A 707 11.83 0.68 -25.37
C ASP A 707 13.09 -0.13 -25.09
N LEU A 708 12.99 -1.46 -25.01
CA LEU A 708 14.14 -2.35 -24.83
C LEU A 708 15.14 -2.24 -25.98
N HIS A 709 14.66 -2.18 -27.22
CA HIS A 709 15.53 -2.01 -28.38
C HIS A 709 16.26 -0.66 -28.38
N ASP A 710 15.57 0.41 -27.99
CA ASP A 710 16.16 1.75 -27.88
C ASP A 710 17.17 1.84 -26.74
N GLU A 711 16.92 1.16 -25.62
CA GLU A 711 17.87 1.00 -24.54
C GLU A 711 19.13 0.24 -24.97
N GLU A 712 18.98 -0.85 -25.73
CA GLU A 712 20.14 -1.59 -26.27
C GLU A 712 20.95 -0.73 -27.23
N LEU A 713 20.29 0.02 -28.12
CA LEU A 713 20.94 0.97 -29.02
C LEU A 713 21.66 2.08 -28.26
N SER A 714 21.06 2.63 -27.20
CA SER A 714 21.68 3.68 -26.39
C SER A 714 22.88 3.16 -25.59
N LYS A 715 22.76 1.95 -24.98
CA LYS A 715 23.86 1.24 -24.31
C LYS A 715 25.02 0.91 -25.27
N ALA A 716 24.72 0.64 -26.54
CA ALA A 716 25.73 0.42 -27.58
C ALA A 716 26.40 1.72 -28.08
N MET A 717 25.76 2.89 -27.88
CA MET A 717 26.23 4.19 -28.38
C MET A 717 26.96 5.05 -27.34
N SER A 718 26.73 4.87 -26.04
CA SER A 718 27.50 5.53 -24.97
C SER A 718 27.08 5.06 -23.58
N ALA A 719 28.05 4.76 -22.72
CA ALA A 719 27.84 4.66 -21.27
C ALA A 719 27.70 6.07 -20.69
N GLU A 720 26.47 6.51 -20.40
CA GLU A 720 26.06 7.47 -19.36
C GLU A 720 24.58 7.86 -19.59
N ASP A 721 23.86 8.00 -18.48
CA ASP A 721 22.51 8.56 -18.30
C ASP A 721 21.28 7.70 -18.61
N LEU A 722 20.61 7.25 -17.54
CA LEU A 722 19.18 6.99 -17.50
C LEU A 722 18.57 7.60 -16.23
N THR A 723 17.57 8.46 -16.39
CA THR A 723 16.49 8.64 -15.40
C THR A 723 15.17 8.89 -16.13
N ASP A 724 14.15 8.19 -15.66
CA ASP A 724 12.78 8.10 -16.13
C ASP A 724 11.87 9.22 -15.56
N GLY A 725 11.01 9.76 -16.43
CA GLY A 725 9.56 9.55 -16.32
C GLY A 725 8.77 9.91 -15.05
N ASN A 726 8.92 11.12 -14.50
CA ASN A 726 7.83 11.91 -13.90
C ASN A 726 8.42 13.30 -13.65
N GLU A 727 7.81 14.38 -14.17
CA GLU A 727 8.39 15.73 -14.23
C GLU A 727 9.43 15.96 -13.11
N PRO A 728 10.72 16.04 -13.45
CA PRO A 728 11.75 16.00 -12.44
C PRO A 728 11.54 17.18 -11.50
N PRO A 729 11.62 16.99 -10.18
CA PRO A 729 11.74 18.11 -9.27
C PRO A 729 12.88 19.01 -9.79
N PRO A 730 12.78 20.35 -9.69
CA PRO A 730 13.78 21.24 -10.27
C PRO A 730 15.16 20.74 -9.86
N ARG A 731 15.99 20.42 -10.88
CA ARG A 731 17.26 19.72 -10.70
C ARG A 731 18.02 20.37 -9.54
N PRO A 732 18.45 19.61 -8.51
CA PRO A 732 19.18 20.17 -7.39
C PRO A 732 20.42 20.88 -7.92
N VAL A 733 20.67 22.09 -7.40
CA VAL A 733 21.80 22.93 -7.82
C VAL A 733 23.08 22.46 -7.15
N ARG A 734 22.96 21.89 -5.94
CA ARG A 734 24.05 21.26 -5.18
C ARG A 734 23.54 20.04 -4.43
N CYS A 735 24.37 19.01 -4.31
CA CYS A 735 24.09 17.76 -3.61
C CYS A 735 25.25 17.40 -2.67
N GLN A 736 24.91 16.95 -1.47
CA GLN A 736 25.78 16.23 -0.54
C GLN A 736 25.17 14.86 -0.22
N ASP A 737 25.85 14.03 0.56
CA ASP A 737 25.47 12.64 0.83
C ASP A 737 24.03 12.49 1.37
N ASN A 738 23.59 13.37 2.28
CA ASN A 738 22.27 13.29 2.92
C ASN A 738 21.27 14.39 2.54
N TYR A 739 21.67 15.39 1.74
CA TYR A 739 20.78 16.47 1.32
C TYR A 739 21.13 17.08 -0.04
N ALA A 740 20.15 17.71 -0.67
CA ALA A 740 20.35 18.55 -1.84
C ALA A 740 19.51 19.84 -1.75
N ILE A 741 19.93 20.91 -2.42
CA ILE A 741 19.23 22.21 -2.41
C ILE A 741 18.83 22.64 -3.81
N GLY A 742 17.66 23.28 -3.94
CA GLY A 742 17.08 23.67 -5.22
C GLY A 742 16.29 24.97 -5.18
N SER A 743 15.83 25.42 -6.35
CA SER A 743 15.14 26.71 -6.52
C SER A 743 15.95 27.91 -5.98
N PRO A 744 17.14 28.17 -6.57
CA PRO A 744 18.01 29.26 -6.13
C PRO A 744 17.38 30.62 -6.41
N LEU A 745 17.55 31.55 -5.49
CA LEU A 745 17.22 32.96 -5.68
C LEU A 745 18.48 33.75 -6.03
N ILE A 746 18.28 35.02 -6.38
CA ILE A 746 19.38 35.94 -6.70
C ILE A 746 20.36 35.99 -5.53
N LYS A 747 21.65 35.82 -5.85
CA LYS A 747 22.76 35.96 -4.91
C LYS A 747 22.83 37.40 -4.41
N ILE A 748 22.86 37.58 -3.09
CA ILE A 748 22.83 38.88 -2.40
C ILE A 748 23.98 38.99 -1.39
N THR A 749 24.30 40.22 -0.98
CA THR A 749 25.22 40.45 0.15
C THR A 749 24.46 40.46 1.47
N ILE A 750 25.16 40.20 2.59
CA ILE A 750 24.56 40.27 3.92
C ILE A 750 23.94 41.65 4.19
N ASP A 751 24.58 42.75 3.75
CA ASP A 751 24.05 44.10 3.94
C ASP A 751 22.67 44.30 3.27
N ILE A 752 22.46 43.69 2.09
CA ILE A 752 21.17 43.77 1.41
C ILE A 752 20.11 43.00 2.23
N LEU A 753 20.48 41.83 2.75
CA LEU A 753 19.58 41.02 3.58
C LEU A 753 19.19 41.74 4.88
N GLU A 754 20.15 42.34 5.58
CA GLU A 754 19.87 43.08 6.82
C GLU A 754 19.08 44.37 6.57
N ASN A 755 19.35 45.10 5.49
CA ASN A 755 18.60 46.30 5.14
C ASN A 755 17.14 45.98 4.75
N THR A 756 16.89 44.83 4.11
CA THR A 756 15.54 44.44 3.68
C THR A 756 14.75 43.69 4.74
N LYS A 757 15.40 42.83 5.54
CA LYS A 757 14.74 41.92 6.49
C LYS A 757 15.15 42.11 7.95
N GLY A 758 16.14 42.94 8.28
CA GLY A 758 16.71 43.04 9.63
C GLY A 758 15.74 43.48 10.74
N ASN A 759 14.60 44.06 10.36
CA ASN A 759 13.50 44.39 11.30
C ASN A 759 12.69 43.16 11.73
N LEU A 760 12.81 42.02 11.02
CA LEU A 760 12.12 40.79 11.34
C LEU A 760 12.91 40.00 12.40
N PRO A 761 12.25 39.40 13.41
CA PRO A 761 12.93 38.64 14.48
C PRO A 761 13.99 37.62 14.01
N PRO A 762 13.75 36.78 12.99
CA PRO A 762 14.76 35.82 12.52
C PRO A 762 16.04 36.45 11.97
N TYR A 763 15.97 37.67 11.42
CA TYR A 763 17.07 38.31 10.70
C TYR A 763 17.74 39.43 11.49
N ARG A 764 17.38 39.61 12.77
CA ARG A 764 17.97 40.65 13.62
C ARG A 764 19.40 40.29 14.00
N SER A 765 20.34 41.21 13.71
CA SER A 765 21.79 41.01 13.91
C SER A 765 22.31 39.77 13.19
N PHE A 766 21.80 39.54 11.97
CA PHE A 766 22.07 38.34 11.18
C PHE A 766 23.57 38.15 10.93
N ARG A 767 24.28 39.22 10.56
CA ARG A 767 25.73 39.20 10.30
C ARG A 767 26.50 38.67 11.50
N SER A 768 26.32 39.30 12.67
CA SER A 768 27.07 38.95 13.88
C SER A 768 26.79 37.51 14.31
N LYS A 769 25.51 37.11 14.31
CA LYS A 769 25.12 35.74 14.69
C LYS A 769 25.61 34.68 13.71
N LEU A 770 25.65 35.00 12.42
CA LEU A 770 26.15 34.07 11.40
C LEU A 770 27.68 33.89 11.54
N HIS A 771 28.43 34.97 11.76
CA HIS A 771 29.87 34.86 12.00
C HIS A 771 30.18 34.07 13.27
N GLU A 772 29.50 34.36 14.38
CA GLU A 772 29.64 33.60 15.64
C GLU A 772 29.37 32.10 15.43
N PHE A 773 28.30 31.76 14.70
CA PHE A 773 27.96 30.37 14.37
C PHE A 773 29.01 29.70 13.48
N LEU A 774 29.49 30.39 12.44
CA LEU A 774 30.51 29.85 11.54
C LEU A 774 31.84 29.61 12.25
N GLU A 775 32.22 30.50 13.18
CA GLU A 775 33.43 30.36 13.99
C GLU A 775 33.32 29.25 15.04
N SER A 776 32.11 28.98 15.56
CA SER A 776 31.90 27.91 16.55
C SER A 776 31.78 26.51 15.95
N GLU A 777 31.24 26.38 14.74
CA GLU A 777 30.83 25.08 14.17
C GLU A 777 31.76 24.55 13.06
N LEU A 778 32.65 25.38 12.51
CA LEU A 778 33.54 24.99 11.41
C LEU A 778 35.01 25.14 11.79
N ASP A 779 35.83 24.20 11.34
CA ASP A 779 37.28 24.26 11.46
C ASP A 779 37.86 25.44 10.67
N GLU A 780 39.04 25.91 11.10
CA GLU A 780 39.63 27.17 10.65
C GLU A 780 39.81 27.26 9.12
N ASP A 781 40.16 26.14 8.49
CA ASP A 781 40.43 26.04 7.05
C ASP A 781 39.15 26.05 6.21
N SER A 782 38.04 25.54 6.75
CA SER A 782 36.76 25.38 6.05
C SER A 782 35.77 26.52 6.28
N CYS A 783 36.04 27.39 7.28
CA CYS A 783 35.17 28.49 7.68
C CYS A 783 35.22 29.66 6.66
N PRO A 784 34.11 30.04 6.01
CA PRO A 784 34.06 31.24 5.17
C PRO A 784 34.27 32.52 6.00
N ARG A 785 35.17 33.42 5.57
CA ARG A 785 35.55 34.63 6.34
C ARG A 785 35.41 35.93 5.55
N GLY A 786 35.31 37.06 6.27
CA GLY A 786 35.31 38.40 5.69
C GLY A 786 33.99 38.76 5.01
N PHE A 787 34.04 39.34 3.80
CA PHE A 787 32.84 39.71 3.05
C PHE A 787 32.14 38.48 2.50
N LEU A 788 31.00 38.13 3.11
CA LEU A 788 30.19 36.98 2.73
C LEU A 788 29.09 37.38 1.74
N THR A 789 28.92 36.53 0.74
CA THR A 789 27.76 36.53 -0.17
C THR A 789 26.83 35.36 0.16
N ILE A 790 25.54 35.55 -0.05
CA ILE A 790 24.49 34.60 0.29
C ILE A 790 23.71 34.26 -0.98
N THR A 791 23.60 32.97 -1.28
CA THR A 791 22.69 32.44 -2.29
C THR A 791 21.51 31.78 -1.57
N PRO A 792 20.32 32.38 -1.57
CA PRO A 792 19.15 31.79 -0.93
C PRO A 792 18.54 30.66 -1.76
N TYR A 793 17.90 29.70 -1.11
CA TYR A 793 17.15 28.61 -1.73
C TYR A 793 15.75 28.52 -1.15
N GLN A 794 14.82 28.00 -1.93
CA GLN A 794 13.43 27.79 -1.51
C GLN A 794 13.07 26.30 -1.37
N CYS A 795 14.00 25.40 -1.68
CA CYS A 795 13.79 23.96 -1.66
C CYS A 795 14.98 23.24 -1.03
N LEU A 796 14.67 22.29 -0.14
CA LEU A 796 15.61 21.33 0.44
C LEU A 796 15.09 19.92 0.15
N TYR A 797 15.98 19.05 -0.29
CA TYR A 797 15.75 17.63 -0.46
C TYR A 797 16.53 16.92 0.63
N LEU A 798 15.87 16.14 1.49
CA LEU A 798 16.53 15.31 2.49
C LEU A 798 16.40 13.85 2.09
N THR A 799 17.54 13.16 2.03
CA THR A 799 17.62 11.74 1.69
C THR A 799 17.90 10.95 2.97
N TYR A 800 17.08 9.94 3.26
CA TYR A 800 17.20 9.12 4.46
C TYR A 800 16.81 7.68 4.17
N MET A 801 17.36 6.74 4.95
CA MET A 801 16.92 5.35 4.93
C MET A 801 15.65 5.21 5.76
N SER A 802 14.59 4.65 5.17
CA SER A 802 13.35 4.39 5.89
C SER A 802 13.52 3.22 6.86
N LEU A 803 13.02 3.33 8.09
CA LEU A 803 12.94 2.15 8.96
C LEU A 803 11.80 1.19 8.65
N GLU A 804 10.90 1.59 7.76
CA GLU A 804 9.82 0.69 7.33
C GLU A 804 10.39 -0.42 6.45
N ASP A 805 11.14 -0.06 5.40
CA ASP A 805 11.55 -0.98 4.34
C ASP A 805 13.07 -0.97 4.07
N TRP A 806 13.83 -0.19 4.84
CA TRP A 806 15.28 0.03 4.67
C TRP A 806 15.68 0.53 3.29
N ARG A 807 14.72 1.08 2.53
CA ARG A 807 14.98 1.75 1.24
C ARG A 807 15.26 3.23 1.46
N GLU A 808 16.07 3.80 0.57
CA GLU A 808 16.28 5.23 0.50
C GLU A 808 14.96 5.94 0.16
N LYS A 809 14.59 6.96 0.94
CA LYS A 809 13.45 7.83 0.71
C LYS A 809 13.92 9.28 0.72
N ARG A 810 13.16 10.13 0.04
CA ARG A 810 13.46 11.56 -0.09
C ARG A 810 12.28 12.43 0.32
N ASP A 811 12.51 13.35 1.24
CA ASP A 811 11.56 14.41 1.59
C ASP A 811 11.90 15.69 0.82
N ILE A 812 10.85 16.40 0.37
CA ILE A 812 10.97 17.70 -0.32
C ILE A 812 10.38 18.76 0.59
N LEU A 813 11.23 19.66 1.06
CA LEU A 813 10.91 20.67 2.06
C LEU A 813 11.05 22.07 1.48
N ARG A 814 10.20 22.99 1.96
CA ARG A 814 10.06 24.35 1.45
C ARG A 814 10.21 25.38 2.57
N CYS A 815 10.85 26.50 2.22
CA CYS A 815 10.86 27.74 3.01
C CYS A 815 10.56 28.92 2.07
N ASN A 816 9.31 29.06 1.67
CA ASN A 816 8.89 30.06 0.70
C ASN A 816 7.87 31.04 1.32
N PRO A 817 8.16 32.35 1.36
CA PRO A 817 7.23 33.35 1.87
C PRO A 817 5.94 33.50 1.02
N SER A 818 5.96 33.07 -0.25
CA SER A 818 4.80 33.08 -1.14
C SER A 818 4.83 31.86 -2.08
N PHE A 819 4.28 30.75 -1.59
CA PHE A 819 4.02 29.52 -2.35
C PHE A 819 2.52 29.36 -2.57
N HIS A 820 2.07 29.37 -3.82
CA HIS A 820 0.64 29.40 -4.18
C HIS A 820 -0.18 30.44 -3.38
N ASN A 821 0.37 31.66 -3.27
CA ASN A 821 -0.21 32.80 -2.53
C ASN A 821 -0.28 32.66 -1.00
N ARG A 822 0.53 31.78 -0.39
CA ARG A 822 0.63 31.62 1.08
C ARG A 822 2.08 31.34 1.52
N PRO A 823 2.47 31.72 2.74
CA PRO A 823 3.76 31.29 3.28
C PRO A 823 3.78 29.78 3.52
N GLN A 824 4.89 29.13 3.18
CA GLN A 824 5.15 27.73 3.49
C GLN A 824 6.54 27.60 4.11
N TYR A 825 6.56 27.14 5.36
CA TYR A 825 7.76 26.90 6.15
C TYR A 825 7.62 25.53 6.79
N ASP A 826 8.23 24.52 6.17
CA ASP A 826 8.07 23.13 6.58
C ASP A 826 8.89 22.83 7.84
N CYS A 827 8.43 21.85 8.64
CA CYS A 827 9.14 21.41 9.83
C CYS A 827 10.17 20.32 9.49
N VAL A 828 11.22 20.26 10.30
CA VAL A 828 12.35 19.34 10.17
C VAL A 828 12.75 18.76 11.52
N VAL A 829 13.33 17.56 11.45
CA VAL A 829 13.94 16.87 12.57
C VAL A 829 15.44 17.10 12.54
N ILE A 830 15.99 17.60 13.66
CA ILE A 830 17.41 17.90 13.82
C ILE A 830 18.05 16.80 14.67
N ASN A 831 19.22 16.33 14.22
CA ASN A 831 20.04 15.35 14.93
C ASN A 831 20.71 15.96 16.17
N THR A 832 19.93 16.05 17.24
CA THR A 832 20.39 16.43 18.58
C THR A 832 20.08 15.31 19.58
N ASN A 833 20.68 15.36 20.77
CA ASN A 833 20.35 14.44 21.85
C ASN A 833 19.79 15.22 23.07
N PRO A 834 18.46 15.15 23.35
CA PRO A 834 17.43 14.44 22.60
C PRO A 834 17.12 15.12 21.26
N ILE A 835 16.44 14.42 20.35
CA ILE A 835 16.07 14.96 19.03
C ILE A 835 15.18 16.19 19.18
N THR A 836 15.47 17.21 18.38
CA THR A 836 14.77 18.50 18.36
C THR A 836 14.01 18.67 17.06
N PHE A 837 12.84 19.31 17.12
CA PHE A 837 12.08 19.74 15.96
C PHE A 837 12.29 21.22 15.70
N ALA A 838 12.28 21.63 14.44
CA ALA A 838 12.38 23.02 14.07
C ALA A 838 11.60 23.32 12.80
N ARG A 839 11.24 24.59 12.61
CA ARG A 839 10.63 25.12 11.38
C ARG A 839 11.71 25.77 10.52
N LEU A 840 11.72 25.45 9.22
CA LEU A 840 12.66 26.04 8.26
C LEU A 840 12.25 27.47 7.94
N GLU A 841 13.10 28.45 8.26
CA GLU A 841 12.84 29.87 7.98
C GLU A 841 13.59 30.37 6.74
N PHE A 842 14.84 29.94 6.57
CA PHE A 842 15.69 30.40 5.49
C PHE A 842 16.80 29.40 5.19
N ILE A 843 16.91 28.93 3.94
CA ILE A 843 17.97 28.04 3.47
C ILE A 843 18.90 28.84 2.55
N PHE A 844 20.22 28.74 2.77
CA PHE A 844 21.18 29.48 1.96
C PHE A 844 22.57 28.84 1.96
N THR A 845 23.33 29.14 0.91
CA THR A 845 24.77 28.92 0.87
C THR A 845 25.45 30.25 1.15
N CYS A 846 26.36 30.29 2.12
CA CYS A 846 27.29 31.42 2.27
C CYS A 846 28.60 31.13 1.54
N GLU A 847 29.17 32.16 0.91
CA GLU A 847 30.41 32.07 0.13
C GLU A 847 31.30 33.29 0.42
N ASP A 848 32.60 33.05 0.66
CA ASP A 848 33.60 34.12 0.82
C ASP A 848 34.35 34.44 -0.48
N ALA A 849 35.21 35.46 -0.45
CA ALA A 849 36.02 35.87 -1.60
C ALA A 849 37.00 34.78 -2.08
N SER A 850 37.33 33.80 -1.24
CA SER A 850 38.18 32.66 -1.56
C SER A 850 37.38 31.47 -2.11
N LYS A 851 36.07 31.66 -2.38
CA LYS A 851 35.12 30.64 -2.83
C LYS A 851 34.92 29.48 -1.86
N ARG A 852 35.25 29.66 -0.57
CA ARG A 852 34.85 28.69 0.46
C ARG A 852 33.35 28.83 0.70
N GLN A 853 32.66 27.71 0.76
CA GLN A 853 31.20 27.66 0.80
C GLN A 853 30.70 26.80 1.95
N CYS A 854 29.59 27.22 2.56
CA CYS A 854 28.89 26.44 3.57
C CYS A 854 27.37 26.54 3.37
N ASP A 855 26.66 25.41 3.44
CA ASP A 855 25.20 25.39 3.33
C ASP A 855 24.55 25.33 4.71
N ILE A 856 23.64 26.28 4.95
CA ILE A 856 23.10 26.59 6.28
C ILE A 856 21.59 26.77 6.18
N ALA A 857 20.89 26.35 7.23
CA ALA A 857 19.51 26.77 7.48
C ALA A 857 19.44 27.66 8.71
N LEU A 858 18.69 28.75 8.61
CA LEU A 858 18.10 29.43 9.77
C LEU A 858 16.79 28.71 10.08
N VAL A 859 16.64 28.27 11.32
CA VAL A 859 15.46 27.54 11.77
C VAL A 859 14.91 28.15 13.05
N GLN A 860 13.60 28.03 13.23
CA GLN A 860 12.95 28.30 14.51
C GLN A 860 12.78 26.98 15.26
N THR A 861 13.50 26.81 16.36
CA THR A 861 13.40 25.60 17.19
C THR A 861 12.06 25.51 17.89
N LEU A 862 11.60 24.28 18.11
CA LEU A 862 10.40 23.98 18.86
C LEU A 862 10.79 23.34 20.20
N LYS A 863 10.08 23.70 21.26
CA LYS A 863 10.27 23.18 22.63
C LYS A 863 8.98 22.58 23.15
N ASP A 864 9.06 21.70 24.15
CA ASP A 864 7.86 21.18 24.80
C ASP A 864 7.07 22.33 25.46
N SER A 865 5.78 22.41 25.12
CA SER A 865 4.85 23.39 25.66
C SER A 865 4.38 22.95 27.05
N PRO A 866 4.25 23.87 28.02
CA PRO A 866 3.61 23.58 29.29
C PRO A 866 2.09 23.35 29.16
N TRP A 867 1.50 23.71 28.02
CA TRP A 867 0.08 23.49 27.76
C TRP A 867 -0.23 21.99 27.65
N GLN A 868 -1.34 21.58 28.26
CA GLN A 868 -1.77 20.19 28.29
C GLN A 868 -3.14 20.05 27.62
N PRO A 869 -3.34 19.05 26.77
CA PRO A 869 -4.61 18.86 26.10
C PRO A 869 -5.65 18.36 27.11
N ARG A 870 -6.91 18.77 26.92
CA ARG A 870 -8.03 18.33 27.78
C ARG A 870 -8.18 16.81 27.82
N THR A 871 -7.86 16.14 26.71
CA THR A 871 -7.73 14.69 26.66
C THR A 871 -6.25 14.37 26.58
N LYS A 872 -5.69 13.70 27.59
CA LYS A 872 -4.31 13.20 27.53
C LYS A 872 -4.28 11.82 26.92
N TRP A 873 -3.24 11.51 26.17
CA TRP A 873 -2.98 10.18 25.68
C TRP A 873 -1.46 9.92 25.62
N GLU A 874 -1.08 8.65 25.76
CA GLU A 874 0.32 8.20 25.77
C GLU A 874 1.11 8.72 24.57
N GLY A 875 2.35 9.18 24.72
CA GLY A 875 3.17 9.69 23.61
C GLY A 875 2.74 11.04 23.02
N CYS A 876 1.66 11.67 23.52
CA CYS A 876 1.32 13.03 23.09
C CYS A 876 2.40 14.02 23.52
N ARG A 877 3.08 14.62 22.54
CA ARG A 877 3.94 15.79 22.73
C ARG A 877 3.21 17.02 22.21
N ILE A 878 3.56 18.16 22.76
CA ILE A 878 3.02 19.46 22.35
C ILE A 878 4.21 20.37 22.27
N LEU A 879 4.46 20.92 21.09
CA LEU A 879 5.67 21.68 20.82
C LEU A 879 5.29 23.09 20.40
N GLU A 880 5.87 24.09 21.05
CA GLU A 880 5.68 25.50 20.71
C GLU A 880 6.99 26.12 20.21
N ASP A 881 6.83 27.21 19.46
CA ASP A 881 7.93 28.04 18.98
C ASP A 881 8.84 28.50 20.13
N ASN A 882 10.15 28.37 19.93
CA ASN A 882 11.15 28.76 20.91
C ASN A 882 12.06 29.86 20.37
N SER A 883 13.22 29.51 19.79
CA SER A 883 14.25 30.46 19.40
C SER A 883 14.79 30.17 18.01
N TYR A 884 15.20 31.24 17.32
CA TYR A 884 15.87 31.16 16.02
C TYR A 884 17.33 30.80 16.20
N ARG A 885 17.82 29.84 15.42
CA ARG A 885 19.24 29.46 15.39
C ARG A 885 19.67 29.04 13.99
N PHE A 886 20.96 29.17 13.72
CA PHE A 886 21.57 28.57 12.54
C PHE A 886 21.89 27.10 12.80
N ILE A 887 21.79 26.29 11.75
CA ILE A 887 22.21 24.89 11.74
C ILE A 887 22.86 24.57 10.39
N LEU A 888 23.81 23.63 10.41
CA LEU A 888 24.33 23.03 9.18
C LEU A 888 23.28 22.06 8.63
N LEU A 889 23.07 22.08 7.32
CA LEU A 889 22.08 21.21 6.67
C LEU A 889 22.37 19.72 6.90
N LYS A 890 23.64 19.34 7.07
CA LYS A 890 24.07 17.97 7.37
C LYS A 890 23.45 17.39 8.67
N TYR A 891 22.98 18.24 9.59
CA TYR A 891 22.34 17.79 10.83
C TYR A 891 20.83 17.54 10.70
N LEU A 892 20.24 17.82 9.54
CA LEU A 892 18.85 17.52 9.26
C LEU A 892 18.69 16.04 8.91
N ILE A 893 17.69 15.38 9.51
CA ILE A 893 17.45 13.94 9.35
C ILE A 893 16.31 13.70 8.36
N VAL A 894 15.14 14.29 8.63
CA VAL A 894 13.89 14.02 7.93
C VAL A 894 12.94 15.21 8.08
N GLY A 895 11.95 15.32 7.21
CA GLY A 895 10.85 16.25 7.34
C GLY A 895 9.86 15.89 8.45
N ALA A 896 9.10 16.88 8.92
CA ALA A 896 8.03 16.72 9.89
C ALA A 896 6.79 17.54 9.44
N ILE A 897 5.59 16.97 9.64
CA ILE A 897 4.28 17.62 9.35
C ILE A 897 3.79 18.44 10.52
#